data_AF-A0A963CXJ2-F1
#
_entry.id   AF-A0A963CXJ2-F1
#
_cell.length_a   1.000
_cell.length_b   1.000
_cell.length_c   1.000
_cell.angle_alpha   90.00
_cell.angle_beta   90.00
_cell.angle_gamma   90.00
#
_symmetry.space_group_name_H-M   'P 1'
#
loop_
_entity.id
_entity.type
_entity.pdbx_description
1 polymer ?
#
loop_
_entity_poly.entity_id
_entity_poly.type
_entity_poly.pdbx_seq_one_letter_code
_entity_poly.pdbx_strand_id
1 'polypeptide(L)'
;MTSPRVSIVMPCFNHARFVDEAIRSVLEQTYADLELIVIDDASGDDSWSVITARQDPRISASRHEHNRGAHTTLNEGLQSARGEILAIINSDDVFAPTRIEHCVAAIDAGAELVGSDIELIDPGGEPVREHWWLDAYGQLKRALDENGDWTATLLEGNVFMTTSNFVFDRACWDDCGPFEDLRFVHDYAYLMRALDAGKHFAWLDAPLLRYRLHESNTISENPLNANFEAAALLRRFAPKLASSDARHAARLSHLCSQWQRTESYIDEIHKALRHQRLVEQEGNWRRLVDDRERWIAQRDAMIADRNRWIEDRNRWIAERDERIRRMAADHAQAADRARQTIEQQHGWLEEKDHAIRDLHTQVHDLRFSRSFRLGHALLAPARSIRAAARRLGGADGPKRVRHLAAFRRQVEQGLPRLRCVSFDIFDTLLGRCIEPPELVHRRVAEHLRQRLPEPPSIERIEAARREVEAELRQAALAEGTDHECHFDPLVEGWVARLRGEADPDLCREIQALELDLEATALFVKPGVRELLAWLRDRRLRVVAVSDMYLGRDHVKALFERLGLDALVDEIYMSAEFGLGKYSSRLHQAVLRLEGLGPEQMIHVGDNLHSDAMAPARIGVRTCFLDDRRERNRRRNQSLSAEMATCGGMWPGRQFFEVVATRIANTPADHDDAFFFRYGRDVLGPAFCTFTLGLIERLRAFAPDRTFFLARDGYLFHRIFDLWRSEGFAADMPAGDYVYASRRVVSSAAVADGMTHEQAVVAFYNPKQQGLLSVLKTYGLDPADFIDRAAAHGFESIDERVEDWQDPRLLAFLADDDVQARIRDHGDVARALLHDYFAQIGFLSAERAALVDIGWNGTIQKFMQQSFGADGHYPDVRGFYFALVTGLHGDFEGSDRLEGLMLDMRRGNPFERACFDFEELFEQGARSPEATTIGYVRQGDRVSPRLKHDDAPDRRGELACNPLIDALQAGVLCHARHFVAAQRLTGMGFETLKPYVLGLLERAVAYPTPEEVDNIRRLVHTEDFGHDHVLDLAGAPLAWRDLISPARMRRKLHLSPWPYAQAAHLATGLPAWLLRVLQLRRFRRQHGGN
;
A
#
# COMPACT_ATOMS: atom_id res chain seq x y z
N MET A 1 21.56 37.19 39.96
CA MET A 1 22.41 35.98 40.07
C MET A 1 23.31 35.99 38.86
N THR A 2 24.62 35.84 39.04
CA THR A 2 25.57 35.69 37.93
C THR A 2 25.23 34.41 37.16
N SER A 3 25.32 34.43 35.82
CA SER A 3 25.07 33.22 35.01
C SER A 3 26.11 32.16 35.39
N PRO A 4 25.72 30.89 35.67
CA PRO A 4 26.68 29.84 35.95
C PRO A 4 27.53 29.59 34.70
N ARG A 5 28.81 29.28 34.86
CA ARG A 5 29.65 28.95 33.70
C ARG A 5 29.36 27.56 33.13
N VAL A 6 29.07 26.59 33.99
CA VAL A 6 28.76 25.20 33.59
C VAL A 6 27.30 24.86 33.92
N SER A 7 26.56 24.29 32.97
CA SER A 7 25.25 23.67 33.23
C SER A 7 25.34 22.17 33.07
N ILE A 8 24.96 21.43 34.11
CA ILE A 8 24.92 19.97 34.11
C ILE A 8 23.47 19.53 34.01
N VAL A 9 23.14 18.71 33.01
CA VAL A 9 21.80 18.18 32.77
C VAL A 9 21.73 16.72 33.20
N MET A 10 20.70 16.37 33.97
CA MET A 10 20.47 15.03 34.48
C MET A 10 19.07 14.53 34.13
N PRO A 11 18.93 13.64 33.13
CA PRO A 11 17.68 12.92 32.90
C PRO A 11 17.49 11.82 33.98
N CYS A 12 16.28 11.69 34.49
CA CYS A 12 15.94 10.68 35.48
C CYS A 12 14.68 9.89 35.11
N PHE A 13 14.77 8.56 35.12
CA PHE A 13 13.62 7.68 34.97
C PHE A 13 13.83 6.40 35.77
N ASN A 14 13.05 6.20 36.84
CA ASN A 14 13.08 5.02 37.70
C ASN A 14 14.45 4.68 38.34
N HIS A 15 15.18 5.71 38.78
CA HIS A 15 16.52 5.59 39.38
C HIS A 15 16.55 6.03 40.86
N ALA A 16 15.48 5.78 41.64
CA ALA A 16 15.40 6.20 43.05
C ALA A 16 16.59 5.70 43.89
N ARG A 17 17.17 4.57 43.50
CA ARG A 17 18.32 3.94 44.17
C ARG A 17 19.65 4.66 43.93
N PHE A 18 19.78 5.44 42.86
CA PHE A 18 21.07 5.95 42.39
C PHE A 18 21.12 7.48 42.30
N VAL A 19 19.97 8.12 42.05
CA VAL A 19 19.90 9.56 41.76
C VAL A 19 20.44 10.45 42.87
N ASP A 20 20.34 10.04 44.14
CA ASP A 20 20.92 10.80 45.26
C ASP A 20 22.45 10.89 45.16
N GLU A 21 23.10 9.78 44.84
CA GLU A 21 24.55 9.70 44.70
C GLU A 21 25.03 10.49 43.48
N ALA A 22 24.30 10.38 42.35
CA ALA A 22 24.58 11.15 41.14
C ALA A 22 24.51 12.66 41.41
N ILE A 23 23.44 13.13 42.06
CA ILE A 23 23.30 14.56 42.43
C ILE A 23 24.45 14.99 43.36
N ARG A 24 24.75 14.21 44.40
CA ARG A 24 25.84 14.52 45.33
C ARG A 24 27.18 14.67 44.60
N SER A 25 27.48 13.79 43.66
CA SER A 25 28.73 13.83 42.89
C SER A 25 28.91 15.11 42.07
N VAL A 26 27.81 15.73 41.62
CA VAL A 26 27.81 17.03 40.95
C VAL A 26 28.00 18.17 41.95
N LEU A 27 27.29 18.14 43.07
CA LEU A 27 27.34 19.21 44.08
C LEU A 27 28.69 19.30 44.79
N GLU A 28 29.41 18.18 44.89
CA GLU A 28 30.73 18.04 45.54
C GLU A 28 31.92 18.25 44.57
N GLN A 29 31.67 18.70 43.33
CA GLN A 29 32.75 19.06 42.41
C GLN A 29 33.63 20.19 42.98
N THR A 30 34.94 20.13 42.73
CA THR A 30 35.89 21.20 43.09
C THR A 30 35.62 22.50 42.34
N TYR A 31 34.99 22.41 41.17
CA TYR A 31 34.54 23.54 40.37
C TYR A 31 33.15 24.01 40.83
N ALA A 32 33.08 25.17 41.50
CA ALA A 32 31.84 25.60 42.15
C ALA A 32 30.86 26.38 41.25
N ASP A 33 31.32 26.96 40.14
CA ASP A 33 30.52 27.82 39.26
C ASP A 33 29.68 27.00 38.26
N LEU A 34 28.71 26.28 38.80
CA LEU A 34 27.84 25.38 38.05
C LEU A 34 26.37 25.44 38.50
N GLU A 35 25.47 25.02 37.61
CA GLU A 35 24.09 24.65 37.92
C GLU A 35 23.81 23.19 37.56
N LEU A 36 22.81 22.60 38.22
CA LEU A 36 22.33 21.25 37.95
C LEU A 36 20.84 21.30 37.58
N ILE A 37 20.50 20.82 36.39
CA ILE A 37 19.13 20.74 35.87
C ILE A 37 18.72 19.28 35.87
N VAL A 38 17.80 18.90 36.76
CA VAL A 38 17.31 17.52 36.91
C VAL A 38 15.90 17.43 36.35
N ILE A 39 15.68 16.54 35.39
CA ILE A 39 14.36 16.34 34.78
C ILE A 39 13.92 14.89 35.01
N ASP A 40 12.86 14.72 35.82
CA ASP A 40 12.20 13.43 36.02
C ASP A 40 11.23 13.14 34.86
N ASP A 41 11.54 12.12 34.07
CA ASP A 41 10.79 11.72 32.88
C ASP A 41 9.59 10.82 33.24
N ALA A 42 8.78 11.32 34.18
CA ALA A 42 7.61 10.65 34.76
C ALA A 42 7.94 9.29 35.41
N SER A 43 8.90 9.27 36.33
CA SER A 43 9.24 8.05 37.08
C SER A 43 8.02 7.49 37.82
N GLY A 44 7.91 6.15 37.83
CA GLY A 44 6.91 5.41 38.58
C GLY A 44 7.37 4.99 39.98
N ASP A 45 8.64 5.18 40.31
CA ASP A 45 9.23 4.92 41.63
C ASP A 45 9.43 6.22 42.45
N ASP A 46 10.23 6.13 43.52
CA ASP A 46 10.48 7.25 44.43
C ASP A 46 11.52 8.28 43.91
N SER A 47 11.94 8.22 42.64
CA SER A 47 12.98 9.12 42.09
C SER A 47 12.67 10.59 42.32
N TRP A 48 11.44 11.01 41.99
CA TRP A 48 11.00 12.38 42.17
C TRP A 48 11.06 12.85 43.64
N SER A 49 10.70 11.96 44.56
CA SER A 49 10.76 12.24 46.01
C SER A 49 12.20 12.44 46.48
N VAL A 50 13.15 11.63 45.98
CA VAL A 50 14.57 11.75 46.30
C VAL A 50 15.15 13.06 45.73
N ILE A 51 14.83 13.40 44.48
CA ILE A 51 15.29 14.63 43.82
C ILE A 51 14.81 15.86 44.59
N THR A 52 13.51 15.93 44.90
CA THR A 52 12.90 17.10 45.55
C THR A 52 13.26 17.26 47.02
N ALA A 53 13.74 16.20 47.68
CA ALA A 53 14.23 16.26 49.05
C ALA A 53 15.54 17.06 49.19
N ARG A 54 16.30 17.25 48.10
CA ARG A 54 17.55 18.02 48.13
C ARG A 54 17.29 19.52 48.00
N GLN A 55 17.76 20.27 49.00
CA GLN A 55 17.65 21.72 49.04
C GLN A 55 19.04 22.33 48.80
N ASP A 56 19.39 22.57 47.54
CA ASP A 56 20.61 23.28 47.14
C ASP A 56 20.24 24.32 46.06
N PRO A 57 20.66 25.59 46.19
CA PRO A 57 20.29 26.66 45.26
C PRO A 57 20.81 26.47 43.83
N ARG A 58 21.75 25.54 43.62
CA ARG A 58 22.26 25.18 42.29
C ARG A 58 21.34 24.21 41.53
N ILE A 59 20.36 23.59 42.19
CA ILE A 59 19.47 22.59 41.59
C ILE A 59 18.20 23.24 41.05
N SER A 60 17.90 22.96 39.78
CA SER A 60 16.60 23.19 39.15
C SER A 60 15.99 21.85 38.79
N ALA A 61 14.89 21.47 39.45
CA ALA A 61 14.23 20.19 39.22
C ALA A 61 12.85 20.37 38.57
N SER A 62 12.56 19.59 37.52
CA SER A 62 11.24 19.53 36.87
C SER A 62 10.81 18.09 36.63
N ARG A 63 9.52 17.88 36.35
CA ARG A 63 8.94 16.56 36.12
C ARG A 63 7.95 16.58 34.96
N HIS A 64 8.07 15.61 34.07
CA HIS A 64 7.09 15.38 33.01
C HIS A 64 5.82 14.71 33.51
N GLU A 65 4.70 14.96 32.83
CA GLU A 65 3.44 14.25 33.10
C GLU A 65 3.45 12.79 32.62
N HIS A 66 4.21 12.51 31.56
CA HIS A 66 4.33 11.21 30.91
C HIS A 66 5.78 11.01 30.47
N ASN A 67 6.23 9.75 30.35
CA ASN A 67 7.57 9.45 29.86
C ASN A 67 7.71 9.87 28.37
N ARG A 68 8.74 10.66 28.07
CA ARG A 68 9.04 11.23 26.74
C ARG A 68 10.34 10.68 26.14
N GLY A 69 11.08 9.85 26.89
CA GLY A 69 12.32 9.23 26.45
C GLY A 69 13.56 10.07 26.76
N ALA A 70 14.71 9.41 26.81
CA ALA A 70 15.99 9.99 27.22
C ALA A 70 16.43 11.16 26.33
N HIS A 71 16.39 11.00 25.00
CA HIS A 71 16.82 12.05 24.06
C HIS A 71 15.96 13.32 24.20
N THR A 72 14.63 13.19 24.33
CA THR A 72 13.73 14.35 24.50
C THR A 72 14.01 15.06 25.82
N THR A 73 14.18 14.30 26.90
CA THR A 73 14.50 14.83 28.23
C THR A 73 15.86 15.54 28.26
N LEU A 74 16.88 14.96 27.62
CA LEU A 74 18.20 15.58 27.48
C LEU A 74 18.14 16.88 26.69
N ASN A 75 17.46 16.88 25.54
CA ASN A 75 17.32 18.05 24.69
C ASN A 75 16.61 19.21 25.42
N GLU A 76 15.54 18.92 26.17
CA GLU A 76 14.84 19.91 26.99
C GLU A 76 15.77 20.52 28.05
N GLY A 77 16.53 19.68 28.74
CA GLY A 77 17.49 20.13 29.74
C GLY A 77 18.60 21.01 29.15
N LEU A 78 19.21 20.59 28.04
CA LEU A 78 20.29 21.32 27.37
C LEU A 78 19.81 22.65 26.76
N GLN A 79 18.58 22.67 26.27
CA GLN A 79 17.95 23.90 25.77
C GLN A 79 17.67 24.90 26.90
N SER A 80 17.31 24.41 28.09
CA SER A 80 17.03 25.26 29.27
C SER A 80 18.29 25.71 30.04
N ALA A 81 19.45 25.09 29.77
CA ALA A 81 20.71 25.40 30.39
C ALA A 81 21.19 26.83 30.10
N ARG A 82 21.82 27.49 31.08
CA ARG A 82 22.30 28.88 30.96
C ARG A 82 23.82 29.01 30.84
N GLY A 83 24.55 27.93 31.06
CA GLY A 83 26.00 27.88 31.04
C GLY A 83 26.57 27.93 29.64
N GLU A 84 27.78 28.46 29.55
CA GLU A 84 28.61 28.48 28.34
C GLU A 84 29.17 27.09 28.04
N ILE A 85 29.36 26.28 29.09
CA ILE A 85 29.77 24.88 29.01
C ILE A 85 28.60 24.00 29.45
N LEU A 86 28.31 22.98 28.65
CA LEU A 86 27.24 22.01 28.86
C LEU A 86 27.86 20.67 29.24
N ALA A 87 27.27 20.02 30.23
CA ALA A 87 27.65 18.68 30.65
C ALA A 87 26.40 17.83 30.91
N ILE A 88 26.53 16.53 30.75
CA ILE A 88 25.43 15.58 30.98
C ILE A 88 25.88 14.57 32.04
N ILE A 89 24.96 14.18 32.93
CA ILE A 89 25.14 13.05 33.83
C ILE A 89 23.85 12.23 33.88
N ASN A 90 23.92 10.95 33.59
CA ASN A 90 22.78 10.05 33.79
C ASN A 90 22.59 9.81 35.30
N SER A 91 21.34 9.67 35.73
CA SER A 91 20.96 9.60 37.15
C SER A 91 21.43 8.35 37.90
N ASP A 92 22.10 7.42 37.22
CA ASP A 92 22.75 6.21 37.71
C ASP A 92 24.27 6.30 37.82
N ASP A 93 24.90 7.29 37.18
CA ASP A 93 26.36 7.46 37.11
C ASP A 93 26.91 8.43 38.19
N VAL A 94 28.24 8.46 38.36
CA VAL A 94 28.91 9.27 39.40
C VAL A 94 30.14 9.99 38.83
N PHE A 95 30.24 11.30 39.01
CA PHE A 95 31.46 12.05 38.68
C PHE A 95 32.52 11.95 39.76
N ALA A 96 33.79 11.87 39.36
CA ALA A 96 34.91 12.09 40.27
C ALA A 96 34.97 13.57 40.70
N PRO A 97 35.42 13.91 41.94
CA PRO A 97 35.33 15.26 42.49
C PRO A 97 35.99 16.37 41.65
N THR A 98 37.00 16.03 40.84
CA THR A 98 37.76 17.00 40.03
C THR A 98 37.40 16.94 38.54
N ARG A 99 36.34 16.22 38.15
CA ARG A 99 36.01 15.99 36.73
C ARG A 99 35.74 17.30 36.00
N ILE A 100 34.83 18.12 36.52
CA ILE A 100 34.41 19.36 35.84
C ILE A 100 35.57 20.35 35.74
N GLU A 101 36.42 20.45 36.76
CA GLU A 101 37.62 21.30 36.73
C GLU A 101 38.55 20.93 35.56
N HIS A 102 38.83 19.64 35.37
CA HIS A 102 39.66 19.17 34.25
C HIS A 102 38.98 19.36 32.89
N CYS A 103 37.68 19.09 32.79
CA CYS A 103 36.95 19.28 31.53
C CYS A 103 36.89 20.76 31.12
N VAL A 104 36.64 21.67 32.06
CA VAL A 104 36.67 23.13 31.80
C VAL A 104 38.05 23.57 31.34
N ALA A 105 39.13 23.08 31.97
CA ALA A 105 40.50 23.40 31.54
C ALA A 105 40.80 22.91 30.10
N ALA A 106 40.23 21.77 29.69
CA ALA A 106 40.38 21.25 28.33
C ALA A 106 39.57 22.07 27.30
N ILE A 107 38.35 22.50 27.65
CA ILE A 107 37.56 23.42 26.80
C ILE A 107 38.29 24.76 26.65
N ASP A 108 38.84 25.31 27.73
CA ASP A 108 39.62 26.56 27.71
C ASP A 108 40.90 26.45 26.88
N ALA A 109 41.45 25.24 26.73
CA ALA A 109 42.59 24.95 25.87
C ALA A 109 42.21 24.77 24.39
N GLY A 110 40.91 24.87 24.04
CA GLY A 110 40.41 24.84 22.66
C GLY A 110 39.72 23.53 22.24
N ALA A 111 39.40 22.64 23.18
CA ALA A 111 38.50 21.53 22.88
C ALA A 111 37.04 22.02 22.81
N GLU A 112 36.24 21.44 21.91
CA GLU A 112 34.79 21.74 21.80
C GLU A 112 33.94 20.61 22.42
N LEU A 113 34.50 19.40 22.52
CA LEU A 113 33.88 18.25 23.18
C LEU A 113 34.94 17.42 23.93
N VAL A 114 34.70 17.15 25.21
CA VAL A 114 35.65 16.50 26.12
C VAL A 114 35.03 15.24 26.71
N GLY A 115 35.81 14.15 26.68
CA GLY A 115 35.53 12.91 27.40
C GLY A 115 36.65 12.57 28.37
N SER A 116 36.37 11.69 29.31
CA SER A 116 37.35 11.16 30.26
C SER A 116 37.29 9.64 30.34
N ASP A 117 38.36 9.03 30.84
CA ASP A 117 38.36 7.60 31.14
C ASP A 117 37.27 7.26 32.18
N ILE A 118 36.79 6.01 32.14
CA ILE A 118 35.67 5.55 32.97
C ILE A 118 36.08 4.40 33.90
N GLU A 119 35.56 4.40 35.12
CA GLU A 119 35.57 3.25 36.02
C GLU A 119 34.20 2.57 35.98
N LEU A 120 34.13 1.32 35.53
CA LEU A 120 32.90 0.54 35.59
C LEU A 120 32.61 0.15 37.05
N ILE A 121 31.42 0.48 37.54
CA ILE A 121 30.96 0.17 38.92
C ILE A 121 29.69 -0.67 38.90
N ASP A 122 29.50 -1.48 39.93
CA ASP A 122 28.31 -2.31 40.09
C ASP A 122 27.13 -1.51 40.72
N PRO A 123 25.95 -2.11 40.91
CA PRO A 123 24.83 -1.43 41.55
C PRO A 123 25.09 -0.99 43.01
N GLY A 124 26.12 -1.54 43.66
CA GLY A 124 26.58 -1.16 45.00
C GLY A 124 27.61 -0.04 45.00
N GLY A 125 28.15 0.34 43.84
CA GLY A 125 29.18 1.36 43.69
C GLY A 125 30.60 0.84 43.83
N GLU A 126 30.80 -0.48 43.80
CA GLU A 126 32.13 -1.10 43.83
C GLU A 126 32.67 -1.31 42.41
N PRO A 127 34.01 -1.20 42.18
CA PRO A 127 34.59 -1.41 40.86
C PRO A 127 34.34 -2.83 40.32
N VAL A 128 33.87 -2.91 39.08
CA VAL A 128 33.67 -4.18 38.36
C VAL A 128 35.01 -4.72 37.92
N ARG A 129 35.33 -5.96 38.30
CA ARG A 129 36.61 -6.61 37.95
C ARG A 129 36.51 -7.61 36.80
N GLU A 130 35.32 -8.17 36.58
CA GLU A 130 35.06 -9.18 35.56
C GLU A 130 33.71 -8.89 34.88
N HIS A 131 33.77 -8.39 33.64
CA HIS A 131 32.60 -8.18 32.79
C HIS A 131 33.08 -7.99 31.34
N TRP A 132 32.32 -8.48 30.35
CA TRP A 132 32.70 -8.35 28.94
C TRP A 132 32.81 -6.87 28.48
N TRP A 133 32.12 -5.95 29.18
CA TRP A 133 32.24 -4.51 28.96
C TRP A 133 33.64 -3.97 29.29
N LEU A 134 34.37 -4.56 30.25
CA LEU A 134 35.76 -4.17 30.52
C LEU A 134 36.64 -4.48 29.32
N ASP A 135 36.46 -5.65 28.72
CA ASP A 135 37.22 -6.07 27.53
C ASP A 135 36.86 -5.22 26.31
N ALA A 136 35.56 -4.93 26.11
CA ALA A 136 35.08 -4.10 25.02
C ALA A 136 35.60 -2.65 25.16
N TYR A 137 35.47 -2.06 26.34
CA TYR A 137 35.98 -0.72 26.62
C TYR A 137 37.51 -0.64 26.46
N GLY A 138 38.24 -1.64 26.96
CA GLY A 138 39.69 -1.73 26.79
C GLY A 138 40.15 -1.91 25.34
N GLN A 139 39.30 -2.43 24.45
CA GLN A 139 39.56 -2.43 23.00
C GLN A 139 39.38 -1.04 22.40
N LEU A 140 38.30 -0.34 22.75
CA LEU A 140 38.03 1.03 22.27
C LEU A 140 39.10 2.02 22.75
N LYS A 141 39.56 1.90 23.99
CA LYS A 141 40.67 2.70 24.53
C LYS A 141 41.97 2.47 23.77
N ARG A 142 42.33 1.20 23.51
CA ARG A 142 43.50 0.89 22.68
C ARG A 142 43.38 1.47 21.27
N ALA A 143 42.19 1.44 20.68
CA ALA A 143 41.95 2.06 19.37
C ALA A 143 42.12 3.58 19.40
N LEU A 144 41.81 4.25 20.51
CA LEU A 144 42.10 5.67 20.70
C LEU A 144 43.61 5.92 20.83
N ASP A 145 44.29 5.15 21.68
CA ASP A 145 45.72 5.29 21.96
C ASP A 145 46.60 4.98 20.73
N GLU A 146 46.22 3.99 19.93
CA GLU A 146 46.96 3.55 18.75
C GLU A 146 46.78 4.48 17.54
N ASN A 147 45.57 5.02 17.34
CA ASN A 147 45.25 5.76 16.11
C ASN A 147 45.46 7.27 16.25
N GLY A 148 45.26 7.87 17.42
CA GLY A 148 45.30 9.32 17.63
C GLY A 148 44.34 10.11 16.72
N ASP A 149 43.37 9.42 16.10
CA ASP A 149 42.44 9.92 15.10
C ASP A 149 41.02 9.50 15.49
N TRP A 150 40.20 10.51 15.76
CA TRP A 150 38.81 10.35 16.17
C TRP A 150 37.95 9.62 15.13
N THR A 151 38.28 9.74 13.84
CA THR A 151 37.57 9.02 12.78
C THR A 151 37.79 7.52 12.90
N ALA A 152 39.05 7.10 13.03
CA ALA A 152 39.39 5.70 13.21
C ALA A 152 38.80 5.13 14.52
N THR A 153 38.92 5.86 15.63
CA THR A 153 38.38 5.44 16.93
C THR A 153 36.87 5.27 16.89
N LEU A 154 36.14 6.27 16.36
CA LEU A 154 34.69 6.21 16.31
C LEU A 154 34.17 5.23 15.26
N LEU A 155 34.95 4.83 14.26
CA LEU A 155 34.56 3.71 13.38
C LEU A 155 34.66 2.34 14.07
N GLU A 156 35.44 2.20 15.14
CA GLU A 156 35.52 0.98 15.95
C GLU A 156 34.43 0.89 17.00
N GLY A 157 33.98 2.03 17.52
CA GLY A 157 32.85 2.12 18.43
C GLY A 157 32.84 3.39 19.26
N ASN A 158 31.79 3.55 20.05
CA ASN A 158 31.65 4.70 20.94
C ASN A 158 32.56 4.57 22.18
N VAL A 159 33.77 5.12 22.13
CA VAL A 159 34.72 5.13 23.27
C VAL A 159 34.21 5.98 24.45
N PHE A 160 33.28 6.91 24.25
CA PHE A 160 32.70 7.70 25.34
C PHE A 160 31.71 6.89 26.17
N MET A 161 31.14 5.82 25.59
CA MET A 161 30.26 4.80 26.21
C MET A 161 28.89 5.28 26.70
N THR A 162 28.77 6.54 27.10
CA THR A 162 27.58 7.10 27.72
C THR A 162 27.52 8.60 27.50
N THR A 163 26.31 9.15 27.41
CA THR A 163 26.05 10.59 27.44
C THR A 163 26.64 11.25 28.68
N SER A 164 26.75 10.55 29.82
CA SER A 164 27.39 11.08 31.04
C SER A 164 28.84 11.52 30.81
N ASN A 165 29.47 11.02 29.76
CA ASN A 165 30.84 11.37 29.45
C ASN A 165 30.97 12.69 28.68
N PHE A 166 29.87 13.30 28.24
CA PHE A 166 29.93 14.48 27.39
C PHE A 166 30.04 15.76 28.21
N VAL A 167 31.11 16.52 27.95
CA VAL A 167 31.23 17.93 28.33
C VAL A 167 31.60 18.70 27.07
N PHE A 168 30.76 19.62 26.62
CA PHE A 168 30.98 20.38 25.39
C PHE A 168 30.68 21.85 25.60
N ASP A 169 31.33 22.71 24.83
CA ASP A 169 30.92 24.12 24.80
C ASP A 169 29.53 24.24 24.14
N ARG A 170 28.83 25.34 24.43
CA ARG A 170 27.49 25.58 23.90
C ARG A 170 27.46 25.66 22.37
N ALA A 171 28.47 26.26 21.75
CA ALA A 171 28.52 26.44 20.30
C ALA A 171 28.58 25.08 19.57
N CYS A 172 29.29 24.10 20.14
CA CYS A 172 29.33 22.73 19.66
C CYS A 172 27.92 22.11 19.62
N TRP A 173 27.09 22.33 20.63
CA TRP A 173 25.70 21.87 20.66
C TRP A 173 24.80 22.60 19.68
N ASP A 174 24.91 23.93 19.62
CA ASP A 174 24.14 24.75 18.69
C ASP A 174 24.45 24.38 17.22
N ASP A 175 25.72 24.09 16.90
CA ASP A 175 26.16 23.71 15.56
C ASP A 175 25.78 22.27 15.19
N CYS A 176 25.86 21.32 16.13
CA CYS A 176 25.58 19.90 15.87
C CYS A 176 24.09 19.55 15.95
N GLY A 177 23.28 20.40 16.59
CA GLY A 177 21.86 20.20 16.81
C GLY A 177 21.51 19.18 17.92
N PRO A 178 20.22 19.04 18.25
CA PRO A 178 19.76 18.20 19.35
C PRO A 178 20.03 16.70 19.11
N PHE A 179 20.04 15.89 20.19
CA PHE A 179 20.13 14.44 20.10
C PHE A 179 18.96 13.87 19.28
N GLU A 180 19.25 12.94 18.36
CA GLU A 180 18.23 12.30 17.51
C GLU A 180 17.35 11.35 18.33
N ASP A 181 16.13 11.06 17.83
CA ASP A 181 15.19 10.09 18.42
C ASP A 181 15.68 8.65 18.18
N LEU A 182 16.77 8.30 18.85
CA LEU A 182 17.39 6.97 18.88
C LEU A 182 17.40 6.45 20.31
N ARG A 183 16.99 5.19 20.51
CA ARG A 183 16.87 4.64 21.87
C ARG A 183 18.23 4.25 22.45
N PHE A 184 19.11 3.67 21.64
CA PHE A 184 20.32 3.00 22.13
C PHE A 184 21.61 3.74 21.82
N VAL A 185 21.68 4.45 20.70
CA VAL A 185 22.94 5.03 20.19
C VAL A 185 22.86 6.53 19.91
N HIS A 186 21.97 7.26 20.59
CA HIS A 186 21.82 8.71 20.41
C HIS A 186 23.11 9.48 20.77
N ASP A 187 23.88 8.99 21.73
CA ASP A 187 25.21 9.49 22.09
C ASP A 187 26.21 9.30 20.95
N TYR A 188 26.29 8.10 20.41
CA TYR A 188 27.20 7.76 19.32
C TYR A 188 26.84 8.52 18.04
N ALA A 189 25.54 8.70 17.77
CA ALA A 189 25.05 9.50 16.67
C ALA A 189 25.47 10.97 16.80
N TYR A 190 25.41 11.52 18.02
CA TYR A 190 25.87 12.87 18.29
C TYR A 190 27.37 13.02 18.03
N LEU A 191 28.21 12.09 18.51
CA LEU A 191 29.66 12.10 18.25
C LEU A 191 29.98 12.05 16.75
N MET A 192 29.27 11.21 15.99
CA MET A 192 29.45 11.12 14.54
C MET A 192 29.11 12.43 13.82
N ARG A 193 28.05 13.13 14.27
CA ARG A 193 27.69 14.45 13.73
C ARG A 193 28.70 15.52 14.11
N ALA A 194 29.17 15.54 15.35
CA ALA A 194 30.17 16.49 15.80
C ALA A 194 31.49 16.28 15.05
N LEU A 195 31.87 15.03 14.78
CA LEU A 195 33.02 14.71 13.93
C LEU A 195 32.81 15.16 12.46
N ASP A 196 31.63 14.89 11.87
CA ASP A 196 31.27 15.34 10.50
C ASP A 196 31.25 16.88 10.38
N ALA A 197 30.89 17.58 11.47
CA ALA A 197 30.93 19.03 11.58
C ALA A 197 32.35 19.60 11.86
N GLY A 198 33.37 18.74 11.98
CA GLY A 198 34.77 19.14 12.18
C GLY A 198 35.11 19.59 13.60
N LYS A 199 34.32 19.19 14.60
CA LYS A 199 34.49 19.61 15.99
C LYS A 199 35.72 18.97 16.64
N HIS A 200 36.42 19.76 17.48
CA HIS A 200 37.65 19.33 18.13
C HIS A 200 37.37 18.58 19.43
N PHE A 201 37.80 17.31 19.48
CA PHE A 201 37.57 16.45 20.65
C PHE A 201 38.85 16.34 21.49
N ALA A 202 38.70 16.29 22.81
CA ALA A 202 39.77 15.99 23.74
C ALA A 202 39.43 14.80 24.64
N TRP A 203 40.44 14.00 24.96
CA TRP A 203 40.33 12.87 25.88
C TRP A 203 41.20 13.10 27.12
N LEU A 204 40.59 12.98 28.30
CA LEU A 204 41.29 13.02 29.58
C LEU A 204 41.61 11.59 30.02
N ASP A 205 42.89 11.23 30.03
CA ASP A 205 43.37 9.90 30.44
C ASP A 205 43.43 9.76 31.97
N ALA A 206 42.28 9.97 32.61
CA ALA A 206 42.06 9.80 34.04
C ALA A 206 40.62 9.29 34.27
N PRO A 207 40.40 8.32 35.18
CA PRO A 207 39.09 7.74 35.45
C PRO A 207 38.21 8.71 36.22
N LEU A 208 37.69 9.73 35.52
CA LEU A 208 36.95 10.84 36.11
C LEU A 208 35.44 10.62 36.08
N LEU A 209 34.96 9.57 35.42
CA LEU A 209 33.56 9.16 35.40
C LEU A 209 33.43 7.71 35.90
N ARG A 210 32.48 7.44 36.79
CA ARG A 210 32.15 6.09 37.21
C ARG A 210 30.82 5.68 36.58
N TYR A 211 30.88 4.72 35.66
CA TYR A 211 29.73 4.27 34.86
C TYR A 211 29.10 3.01 35.49
N ARG A 212 27.80 3.06 35.80
CA ARG A 212 27.14 2.01 36.57
C ARG A 212 26.50 0.93 35.71
N LEU A 213 26.90 -0.32 35.97
CA LEU A 213 26.29 -1.51 35.37
C LEU A 213 25.20 -2.07 36.28
N HIS A 214 23.97 -2.18 35.76
CA HIS A 214 22.81 -2.80 36.40
C HIS A 214 21.87 -3.46 35.38
N GLU A 215 20.96 -4.29 35.89
CA GLU A 215 20.05 -5.13 35.08
C GLU A 215 19.08 -4.36 34.17
N SER A 216 18.89 -3.07 34.42
CA SER A 216 18.00 -2.19 33.67
C SER A 216 18.73 -1.12 32.84
N ASN A 217 20.05 -1.26 32.60
CA ASN A 217 20.71 -0.38 31.63
C ASN A 217 20.07 -0.58 30.24
N THR A 218 19.76 0.52 29.55
CA THR A 218 19.06 0.54 28.25
C THR A 218 19.69 -0.38 27.20
N ILE A 219 21.02 -0.43 27.11
CA ILE A 219 21.74 -1.24 26.12
C ILE A 219 21.60 -2.76 26.36
N SER A 220 21.32 -3.16 27.61
CA SER A 220 21.13 -4.55 28.00
C SER A 220 19.71 -5.05 27.75
N GLU A 221 18.74 -4.16 27.49
CA GLU A 221 17.34 -4.52 27.24
C GLU A 221 17.16 -5.27 25.91
N ASN A 222 17.85 -4.82 24.86
CA ASN A 222 17.77 -5.42 23.52
C ASN A 222 19.05 -5.18 22.70
N PRO A 223 20.11 -5.98 22.95
CA PRO A 223 21.41 -5.83 22.28
C PRO A 223 21.35 -5.90 20.75
N LEU A 224 20.37 -6.62 20.18
CA LEU A 224 20.19 -6.69 18.74
C LEU A 224 19.72 -5.35 18.15
N ASN A 225 18.76 -4.69 18.80
CA ASN A 225 18.29 -3.37 18.36
C ASN A 225 19.37 -2.29 18.50
N ALA A 226 20.19 -2.35 19.55
CA ALA A 226 21.35 -1.46 19.68
C ALA A 226 22.33 -1.65 18.52
N ASN A 227 22.61 -2.90 18.12
CA ASN A 227 23.45 -3.21 16.96
C ASN A 227 22.83 -2.73 15.63
N PHE A 228 21.50 -2.78 15.50
CA PHE A 228 20.81 -2.25 14.31
C PHE A 228 20.94 -0.74 14.18
N GLU A 229 20.68 0.01 15.26
CA GLU A 229 20.83 1.47 15.23
C GLU A 229 22.30 1.85 14.97
N ALA A 230 23.27 1.16 15.59
CA ALA A 230 24.70 1.36 15.35
C ALA A 230 25.09 1.10 13.89
N ALA A 231 24.59 0.01 13.27
CA ALA A 231 24.87 -0.31 11.88
C ALA A 231 24.26 0.71 10.91
N ALA A 232 23.02 1.16 11.18
CA ALA A 232 22.37 2.21 10.40
C ALA A 232 23.13 3.54 10.50
N LEU A 233 23.60 3.88 11.70
CA LEU A 233 24.42 5.06 11.96
C LEU A 233 25.73 5.00 11.17
N LEU A 234 26.48 3.90 11.30
CA LEU A 234 27.75 3.74 10.59
C LEU A 234 27.55 3.77 9.07
N ARG A 235 26.48 3.18 8.53
CA ARG A 235 26.15 3.27 7.10
C ARG A 235 25.92 4.72 6.63
N ARG A 236 25.33 5.57 7.49
CA ARG A 236 25.06 6.99 7.19
C ARG A 236 26.33 7.83 7.19
N PHE A 237 27.23 7.63 8.14
CA PHE A 237 28.40 8.50 8.35
C PHE A 237 29.69 7.96 7.72
N ALA A 238 29.87 6.64 7.64
CA ALA A 238 31.09 6.04 7.10
C ALA A 238 31.47 6.54 5.70
N PRO A 239 30.56 6.63 4.70
CA PRO A 239 30.96 7.10 3.37
C PRO A 239 31.44 8.55 3.35
N LYS A 240 30.92 9.39 4.25
CA LYS A 240 31.31 10.80 4.37
C LYS A 240 32.69 10.92 5.02
N LEU A 241 32.87 10.25 6.15
CA LEU A 241 34.08 10.30 6.95
C LEU A 241 35.27 9.58 6.28
N ALA A 242 35.00 8.61 5.39
CA ALA A 242 36.03 7.85 4.66
C ALA A 242 36.65 8.55 3.46
N SER A 243 36.08 9.68 3.03
CA SER A 243 36.41 10.33 1.75
C SER A 243 37.79 11.00 1.71
N SER A 244 38.56 10.94 2.80
CA SER A 244 39.77 11.73 3.02
C SER A 244 41.07 10.94 3.25
N ASP A 245 41.05 9.64 3.61
CA ASP A 245 42.28 8.83 3.80
C ASP A 245 42.10 7.34 3.41
N ALA A 246 43.04 6.81 2.63
CA ALA A 246 43.05 5.43 2.12
C ALA A 246 43.09 4.37 3.26
N ARG A 247 43.58 4.72 4.45
CA ARG A 247 43.57 3.84 5.63
C ARG A 247 42.16 3.54 6.12
N HIS A 248 41.23 4.51 6.05
CA HIS A 248 39.84 4.32 6.47
C HIS A 248 39.05 3.45 5.48
N ALA A 249 39.34 3.55 4.18
CA ALA A 249 38.69 2.75 3.13
C ALA A 249 38.93 1.23 3.28
N ALA A 250 40.16 0.81 3.62
CA ALA A 250 40.48 -0.60 3.83
C ALA A 250 39.76 -1.18 5.07
N ARG A 251 39.65 -0.38 6.14
CA ARG A 251 38.97 -0.77 7.39
C ARG A 251 37.45 -0.83 7.21
N LEU A 252 36.88 0.07 6.40
CA LEU A 252 35.47 0.05 6.02
C LEU A 252 35.10 -1.15 5.15
N SER A 253 35.99 -1.57 4.25
CA SER A 253 35.79 -2.81 3.49
C SER A 253 35.73 -4.04 4.41
N HIS A 254 36.56 -4.07 5.46
CA HIS A 254 36.52 -5.13 6.47
C HIS A 254 35.19 -5.11 7.27
N LEU A 255 34.77 -3.94 7.77
CA LEU A 255 33.51 -3.78 8.49
C LEU A 255 32.28 -4.12 7.63
N CYS A 256 32.25 -3.69 6.37
CA CYS A 256 31.22 -4.06 5.39
C CYS A 256 31.14 -5.57 5.16
N SER A 257 32.29 -6.26 5.10
CA SER A 257 32.33 -7.72 4.95
C SER A 257 31.83 -8.49 6.18
N GLN A 258 32.02 -7.91 7.38
CA GLN A 258 31.44 -8.45 8.61
C GLN A 258 29.93 -8.14 8.69
N TRP A 259 29.48 -6.95 8.27
CA TRP A 259 28.06 -6.58 8.24
C TRP A 259 27.22 -7.44 7.30
N GLN A 260 27.71 -7.81 6.11
CA GLN A 260 27.01 -8.76 5.23
C GLN A 260 26.81 -10.14 5.89
N ARG A 261 27.76 -10.59 6.71
CA ARG A 261 27.60 -11.84 7.48
C ARG A 261 26.59 -11.68 8.60
N THR A 262 26.64 -10.56 9.33
CA THR A 262 25.69 -10.27 10.40
C THR A 262 24.27 -10.10 9.84
N GLU A 263 24.07 -9.45 8.68
CA GLU A 263 22.78 -9.38 7.99
C GLU A 263 22.24 -10.76 7.59
N SER A 264 23.11 -11.67 7.14
CA SER A 264 22.73 -13.06 6.85
C SER A 264 22.32 -13.82 8.13
N TYR A 265 23.01 -13.61 9.25
CA TYR A 265 22.62 -14.17 10.55
C TYR A 265 21.35 -13.51 11.10
N ILE A 266 21.12 -12.23 10.84
CA ILE A 266 19.93 -11.47 11.19
C ILE A 266 18.71 -12.02 10.47
N ASP A 267 18.84 -12.38 9.19
CA ASP A 267 17.72 -12.95 8.43
C ASP A 267 17.36 -14.36 8.93
N GLU A 268 18.37 -15.14 9.34
CA GLU A 268 18.22 -16.44 10.02
C GLU A 268 17.61 -16.28 11.43
N ILE A 269 18.07 -15.31 12.22
CA ILE A 269 17.55 -15.03 13.58
C ILE A 269 16.16 -14.41 13.52
N HIS A 270 15.83 -13.56 12.54
CA HIS A 270 14.47 -13.08 12.33
C HIS A 270 13.55 -14.21 11.88
N LYS A 271 14.03 -15.17 11.07
CA LYS A 271 13.29 -16.40 10.76
C LYS A 271 13.11 -17.26 12.02
N ALA A 272 14.14 -17.38 12.86
CA ALA A 272 14.09 -18.14 14.12
C ALA A 272 13.21 -17.47 15.18
N LEU A 273 13.24 -16.15 15.35
CA LEU A 273 12.40 -15.37 16.26
C LEU A 273 10.97 -15.27 15.74
N ARG A 274 10.74 -15.19 14.42
CA ARG A 274 9.40 -15.38 13.85
C ARG A 274 8.93 -16.80 14.11
N HIS A 275 9.77 -17.81 13.94
CA HIS A 275 9.43 -19.20 14.23
C HIS A 275 9.13 -19.40 15.73
N GLN A 276 9.91 -18.80 16.63
CA GLN A 276 9.73 -18.88 18.08
C GLN A 276 8.49 -18.11 18.54
N ARG A 277 8.22 -16.91 17.98
CA ARG A 277 6.94 -16.20 18.16
C ARG A 277 5.78 -16.97 17.56
N LEU A 278 5.96 -17.66 16.44
CA LEU A 278 4.95 -18.53 15.84
C LEU A 278 4.72 -19.78 16.68
N VAL A 279 5.73 -20.33 17.35
CA VAL A 279 5.65 -21.48 18.28
C VAL A 279 5.03 -21.07 19.63
N GLU A 280 5.35 -19.89 20.17
CA GLU A 280 4.67 -19.31 21.33
C GLU A 280 3.22 -18.93 21.03
N GLN A 281 2.99 -18.38 19.83
CA GLN A 281 1.64 -18.20 19.31
C GLN A 281 0.96 -19.54 19.09
N GLU A 282 1.63 -20.59 18.60
CA GLU A 282 1.07 -21.94 18.44
C GLU A 282 0.73 -22.57 19.79
N GLY A 283 1.50 -22.32 20.84
CA GLY A 283 1.16 -22.69 22.23
C GLY A 283 -0.07 -21.95 22.75
N ASN A 284 -0.19 -20.65 22.45
CA ASN A 284 -1.38 -19.85 22.77
C ASN A 284 -2.58 -20.22 21.89
N TRP A 285 -2.38 -20.60 20.62
CA TRP A 285 -3.39 -21.07 19.69
C TRP A 285 -3.87 -22.46 20.09
N ARG A 286 -2.98 -23.35 20.55
CA ARG A 286 -3.37 -24.64 21.13
C ARG A 286 -4.20 -24.44 22.39
N ARG A 287 -3.82 -23.54 23.30
CA ARG A 287 -4.68 -23.15 24.44
C ARG A 287 -6.03 -22.56 24.01
N LEU A 288 -6.06 -21.71 22.98
CA LEU A 288 -7.30 -21.12 22.46
C LEU A 288 -8.14 -22.13 21.68
N VAL A 289 -7.52 -23.12 21.04
CA VAL A 289 -8.18 -24.25 20.38
C VAL A 289 -8.74 -25.20 21.44
N ASP A 290 -7.99 -25.52 22.49
CA ASP A 290 -8.45 -26.31 23.63
C ASP A 290 -9.57 -25.58 24.40
N ASP A 291 -9.48 -24.26 24.57
CA ASP A 291 -10.54 -23.42 25.15
C ASP A 291 -11.75 -23.31 24.23
N ARG A 292 -11.54 -23.23 22.92
CA ARG A 292 -12.61 -23.27 21.91
C ARG A 292 -13.27 -24.64 21.85
N GLU A 293 -12.53 -25.73 21.96
CA GLU A 293 -13.07 -27.09 21.98
C GLU A 293 -13.81 -27.36 23.30
N ARG A 294 -13.29 -26.89 24.44
CA ARG A 294 -14.01 -26.88 25.72
C ARG A 294 -15.28 -26.03 25.66
N TRP A 295 -15.22 -24.87 25.03
CA TRP A 295 -16.37 -24.00 24.84
C TRP A 295 -17.39 -24.59 23.85
N ILE A 296 -16.95 -25.24 22.77
CA ILE A 296 -17.80 -25.97 21.83
C ILE A 296 -18.47 -27.14 22.55
N ALA A 297 -17.74 -27.92 23.36
CA ALA A 297 -18.31 -29.00 24.16
C ALA A 297 -19.33 -28.48 25.18
N GLN A 298 -19.06 -27.37 25.87
CA GLN A 298 -20.00 -26.72 26.79
C GLN A 298 -21.24 -26.16 26.07
N ARG A 299 -21.04 -25.55 24.89
CA ARG A 299 -22.12 -25.03 24.05
C ARG A 299 -22.97 -26.17 23.52
N ASP A 300 -22.37 -27.27 23.05
CA ASP A 300 -23.09 -28.42 22.51
C ASP A 300 -23.82 -29.18 23.63
N ALA A 301 -23.27 -29.21 24.85
CA ALA A 301 -23.99 -29.66 26.05
C ALA A 301 -25.18 -28.72 26.39
N MET A 302 -25.00 -27.40 26.33
CA MET A 302 -26.11 -26.43 26.50
C MET A 302 -27.16 -26.55 25.39
N ILE A 303 -26.75 -26.82 24.15
CA ILE A 303 -27.68 -27.04 23.02
C ILE A 303 -28.43 -28.35 23.24
N ALA A 304 -27.76 -29.41 23.70
CA ALA A 304 -28.41 -30.67 24.04
C ALA A 304 -29.41 -30.50 25.21
N ASP A 305 -29.06 -29.75 26.25
CA ASP A 305 -29.98 -29.41 27.35
C ASP A 305 -31.15 -28.54 26.89
N ARG A 306 -30.88 -27.55 26.03
CA ARG A 306 -31.93 -26.71 25.43
C ARG A 306 -32.83 -27.55 24.53
N ASN A 307 -32.29 -28.48 23.75
CA ASN A 307 -33.07 -29.35 22.87
C ASN A 307 -33.89 -30.34 23.70
N ARG A 308 -33.35 -30.92 24.78
CA ARG A 308 -34.12 -31.68 25.78
C ARG A 308 -35.25 -30.85 26.38
N TRP A 309 -34.95 -29.61 26.78
CA TRP A 309 -35.97 -28.69 27.30
C TRP A 309 -37.04 -28.34 26.26
N ILE A 310 -36.65 -28.16 24.98
CA ILE A 310 -37.60 -27.94 23.88
C ILE A 310 -38.44 -29.20 23.64
N GLU A 311 -37.85 -30.39 23.66
CA GLU A 311 -38.58 -31.66 23.55
C GLU A 311 -39.55 -31.86 24.70
N ASP A 312 -39.14 -31.61 25.93
CA ASP A 312 -40.00 -31.71 27.12
C ASP A 312 -41.09 -30.63 27.11
N ARG A 313 -40.76 -29.41 26.66
CA ARG A 313 -41.76 -28.36 26.45
C ARG A 313 -42.73 -28.74 25.34
N ASN A 314 -42.26 -29.33 24.24
CA ASN A 314 -43.13 -29.77 23.14
C ASN A 314 -43.99 -30.96 23.57
N ARG A 315 -43.47 -31.88 24.38
CA ARG A 315 -44.24 -32.94 25.05
C ARG A 315 -45.32 -32.35 25.95
N TRP A 316 -44.94 -31.37 26.78
CA TRP A 316 -45.86 -30.66 27.65
C TRP A 316 -46.91 -29.88 26.86
N ILE A 317 -46.54 -29.23 25.76
CA ILE A 317 -47.48 -28.55 24.85
C ILE A 317 -48.41 -29.58 24.21
N ALA A 318 -47.90 -30.72 23.73
CA ALA A 318 -48.74 -31.78 23.16
C ALA A 318 -49.71 -32.37 24.19
N GLU A 319 -49.25 -32.63 25.42
CA GLU A 319 -50.09 -33.08 26.54
C GLU A 319 -51.08 -32.01 27.01
N ARG A 320 -50.68 -30.73 26.96
CA ARG A 320 -51.55 -29.60 27.27
C ARG A 320 -52.58 -29.42 26.18
N ASP A 321 -52.22 -29.52 24.91
CA ASP A 321 -53.12 -29.35 23.77
C ASP A 321 -54.04 -30.57 23.62
N GLU A 322 -53.61 -31.76 24.02
CA GLU A 322 -54.45 -32.93 24.22
C GLU A 322 -55.40 -32.73 25.40
N ARG A 323 -54.93 -32.18 26.53
CA ARG A 323 -55.80 -31.77 27.64
C ARG A 323 -56.77 -30.67 27.23
N ILE A 324 -56.36 -29.69 26.43
CA ILE A 324 -57.21 -28.63 25.91
C ILE A 324 -58.22 -29.22 24.94
N ARG A 325 -57.85 -30.20 24.10
CA ARG A 325 -58.80 -30.90 23.22
C ARG A 325 -59.80 -31.74 24.02
N ARG A 326 -59.38 -32.44 25.06
CA ARG A 326 -60.28 -33.14 25.99
C ARG A 326 -61.16 -32.17 26.76
N MET A 327 -60.60 -31.10 27.29
CA MET A 327 -61.34 -30.02 27.95
C MET A 327 -62.23 -29.27 26.98
N ALA A 328 -61.92 -29.17 25.69
CA ALA A 328 -62.77 -28.56 24.67
C ALA A 328 -63.91 -29.51 24.27
N ALA A 329 -63.68 -30.83 24.27
CA ALA A 329 -64.73 -31.83 24.13
C ALA A 329 -65.64 -31.87 25.38
N ASP A 330 -65.05 -31.81 26.58
CA ASP A 330 -65.75 -31.74 27.85
C ASP A 330 -66.44 -30.38 28.02
N HIS A 331 -65.87 -29.28 27.54
CA HIS A 331 -66.49 -27.96 27.49
C HIS A 331 -67.53 -27.86 26.39
N ALA A 332 -67.45 -28.62 25.29
CA ALA A 332 -68.55 -28.70 24.34
C ALA A 332 -69.74 -29.44 24.97
N GLN A 333 -69.49 -30.54 25.68
CA GLN A 333 -70.52 -31.22 26.49
C GLN A 333 -71.00 -30.37 27.68
N ALA A 334 -70.12 -29.61 28.33
CA ALA A 334 -70.46 -28.74 29.45
C ALA A 334 -71.05 -27.41 28.99
N ALA A 335 -70.82 -26.94 27.77
CA ALA A 335 -71.48 -25.78 27.16
C ALA A 335 -72.90 -26.13 26.72
N ASP A 336 -73.15 -27.37 26.31
CA ASP A 336 -74.52 -27.88 26.13
C ASP A 336 -75.25 -28.00 27.49
N ARG A 337 -74.57 -28.50 28.54
CA ARG A 337 -75.14 -28.52 29.91
C ARG A 337 -75.25 -27.12 30.53
N ALA A 338 -74.33 -26.21 30.22
CA ALA A 338 -74.32 -24.83 30.71
C ALA A 338 -75.30 -23.96 29.93
N ARG A 339 -75.61 -24.22 28.65
CA ARG A 339 -76.79 -23.62 27.99
C ARG A 339 -78.08 -24.01 28.71
N GLN A 340 -78.20 -25.25 29.17
CA GLN A 340 -79.34 -25.71 29.97
C GLN A 340 -79.34 -25.17 31.42
N THR A 341 -78.20 -24.74 31.96
CA THR A 341 -78.06 -24.27 33.35
C THR A 341 -77.97 -22.74 33.48
N ILE A 342 -77.52 -22.03 32.44
CA ILE A 342 -77.49 -20.55 32.33
C ILE A 342 -78.91 -19.99 32.14
N GLU A 343 -79.87 -20.81 31.67
CA GLU A 343 -81.31 -20.52 31.79
C GLU A 343 -81.83 -20.59 33.25
N GLN A 344 -81.04 -21.09 34.22
CA GLN A 344 -81.51 -21.33 35.59
C GLN A 344 -80.80 -20.56 36.71
N GLN A 345 -79.62 -19.94 36.52
CA GLN A 345 -78.88 -19.36 37.65
C GLN A 345 -78.24 -17.98 37.38
N HIS A 346 -79.11 -16.99 37.17
CA HIS A 346 -78.77 -15.57 37.08
C HIS A 346 -78.51 -14.88 38.45
N GLY A 347 -78.20 -15.63 39.52
CA GLY A 347 -78.23 -15.11 40.90
C GLY A 347 -77.00 -15.36 41.79
N TRP A 348 -75.90 -15.93 41.28
CA TRP A 348 -74.77 -16.38 42.11
C TRP A 348 -73.47 -15.55 41.97
N LEU A 349 -73.54 -14.40 41.29
CA LEU A 349 -72.35 -13.55 41.04
C LEU A 349 -72.07 -12.49 42.13
N GLU A 350 -72.82 -12.46 43.23
CA GLU A 350 -72.60 -11.48 44.31
C GLU A 350 -71.87 -12.02 45.56
N GLU A 351 -71.60 -13.33 45.68
CA GLU A 351 -71.10 -13.91 46.95
C GLU A 351 -69.60 -14.30 46.99
N LYS A 352 -68.86 -14.28 45.88
CA LYS A 352 -67.43 -14.71 45.87
C LYS A 352 -66.37 -13.61 45.86
N ASP A 353 -66.77 -12.39 46.18
CA ASP A 353 -65.87 -11.28 46.50
C ASP A 353 -65.22 -11.40 47.91
N HIS A 354 -65.47 -12.50 48.63
CA HIS A 354 -64.95 -12.74 49.98
C HIS A 354 -63.74 -13.69 50.09
N ALA A 355 -63.37 -14.44 49.03
CA ALA A 355 -62.27 -15.41 49.09
C ALA A 355 -60.88 -14.84 48.73
N ILE A 356 -60.82 -13.63 48.15
CA ILE A 356 -59.56 -12.98 47.75
C ILE A 356 -58.82 -12.36 48.96
N ARG A 357 -59.49 -12.23 50.12
CA ARG A 357 -58.89 -11.64 51.34
C ARG A 357 -58.04 -12.61 52.18
N ASP A 358 -58.16 -13.93 52.00
CA ASP A 358 -57.43 -14.91 52.83
C ASP A 358 -56.01 -15.27 52.32
N LEU A 359 -55.66 -14.93 51.07
CA LEU A 359 -54.33 -15.24 50.53
C LEU A 359 -53.23 -14.27 51.00
N HIS A 360 -53.61 -13.11 51.54
CA HIS A 360 -52.66 -12.10 52.03
C HIS A 360 -51.99 -12.50 53.35
N THR A 361 -52.52 -13.47 54.10
CA THR A 361 -51.99 -13.88 55.40
C THR A 361 -50.88 -14.93 55.31
N GLN A 362 -50.79 -15.70 54.21
CA GLN A 362 -49.82 -16.81 54.08
C GLN A 362 -48.46 -16.42 53.47
N VAL A 363 -48.36 -15.24 52.84
CA VAL A 363 -47.09 -14.73 52.26
C VAL A 363 -46.24 -13.97 53.29
N HIS A 364 -46.83 -13.59 54.43
CA HIS A 364 -46.16 -12.85 55.51
C HIS A 364 -45.17 -13.71 56.32
N ASP A 365 -45.41 -15.01 56.47
CA ASP A 365 -44.63 -15.87 57.39
C ASP A 365 -43.33 -16.47 56.80
N LEU A 366 -43.16 -16.46 55.47
CA LEU A 366 -41.93 -16.94 54.82
C LEU A 366 -40.77 -15.92 54.86
N ARG A 367 -41.06 -14.64 55.14
CA ARG A 367 -40.04 -13.55 55.16
C ARG A 367 -39.25 -13.44 56.46
N PHE A 368 -39.58 -14.20 57.51
CA PHE A 368 -38.95 -14.06 58.85
C PHE A 368 -38.16 -15.28 59.35
N SER A 369 -37.89 -16.28 58.52
CA SER A 369 -37.10 -17.45 58.94
C SER A 369 -35.63 -17.11 59.26
N ARG A 370 -35.06 -17.79 60.27
CA ARG A 370 -33.69 -17.56 60.76
C ARG A 370 -32.59 -17.91 59.73
N SER A 371 -32.88 -18.82 58.80
CA SER A 371 -31.95 -19.21 57.71
C SER A 371 -31.75 -18.10 56.67
N PHE A 372 -32.77 -17.26 56.42
CA PHE A 372 -32.67 -16.12 55.50
C PHE A 372 -31.81 -14.97 56.07
N ARG A 373 -31.81 -14.78 57.40
CA ARG A 373 -31.04 -13.70 58.06
C ARG A 373 -29.55 -14.02 58.25
N LEU A 374 -29.15 -15.29 58.39
CA LEU A 374 -27.75 -15.67 58.57
C LEU A 374 -26.94 -15.62 57.27
N GLY A 375 -27.54 -15.97 56.14
CA GLY A 375 -26.89 -15.88 54.82
C GLY A 375 -26.71 -14.44 54.32
N HIS A 376 -27.50 -13.50 54.84
CA HIS A 376 -27.46 -12.09 54.41
C HIS A 376 -26.40 -11.25 55.17
N ALA A 377 -25.92 -11.70 56.34
CA ALA A 377 -24.94 -10.98 57.16
C ALA A 377 -23.47 -11.24 56.77
N LEU A 378 -23.17 -12.41 56.18
CA LEU A 378 -21.78 -12.81 55.82
C LEU A 378 -21.29 -12.24 54.47
N LEU A 379 -22.16 -11.61 53.69
CA LEU A 379 -21.83 -11.05 52.36
C LEU A 379 -21.77 -9.51 52.33
N ALA A 380 -21.82 -8.86 53.49
CA ALA A 380 -21.90 -7.40 53.60
C ALA A 380 -20.58 -6.63 53.34
N PRO A 381 -19.35 -7.11 53.67
CA PRO A 381 -18.14 -6.30 53.47
C PRO A 381 -17.66 -6.22 52.01
N ALA A 382 -18.07 -7.13 51.13
CA ALA A 382 -17.62 -7.19 49.74
C ALA A 382 -18.46 -6.32 48.76
N ARG A 383 -19.58 -5.74 49.23
CA ARG A 383 -20.48 -4.92 48.41
C ARG A 383 -20.27 -3.42 48.56
N SER A 384 -19.67 -2.94 49.64
CA SER A 384 -19.43 -1.50 49.87
C SER A 384 -18.24 -0.94 49.08
N ILE A 385 -17.18 -1.72 48.84
CA ILE A 385 -16.00 -1.26 48.07
C ILE A 385 -16.29 -1.21 46.57
N ARG A 386 -17.06 -2.16 46.03
CA ARG A 386 -17.54 -2.14 44.63
C ARG A 386 -18.60 -1.08 44.35
N ALA A 387 -19.36 -0.65 45.36
CA ALA A 387 -20.35 0.42 45.22
C ALA A 387 -19.74 1.82 45.31
N ALA A 388 -18.65 2.00 46.07
CA ALA A 388 -17.91 3.26 46.12
C ALA A 388 -17.12 3.52 44.82
N ALA A 389 -16.47 2.49 44.25
CA ALA A 389 -15.79 2.61 42.95
C ALA A 389 -16.74 2.88 41.78
N ARG A 390 -18.01 2.41 41.87
CA ARG A 390 -19.06 2.70 40.87
C ARG A 390 -19.77 4.04 41.05
N ARG A 391 -19.64 4.69 42.22
CA ARG A 391 -20.23 6.02 42.47
C ARG A 391 -19.31 7.17 42.08
N LEU A 392 -18.01 6.89 41.88
CA LEU A 392 -17.03 7.87 41.37
C LEU A 392 -16.75 7.74 39.86
N GLY A 393 -17.21 6.66 39.20
CA GLY A 393 -17.17 6.50 37.74
C GLY A 393 -18.59 6.41 37.16
N GLY A 394 -19.01 7.44 36.42
CA GLY A 394 -20.35 7.53 35.79
C GLY A 394 -20.75 6.31 34.96
N ALA A 395 -22.03 5.98 34.97
CA ALA A 395 -22.60 4.73 34.47
C ALA A 395 -22.79 4.62 32.94
N ASP A 396 -22.22 5.51 32.11
CA ASP A 396 -22.34 5.44 30.65
C ASP A 396 -20.99 5.79 29.98
N GLY A 397 -20.06 4.84 29.99
CA GLY A 397 -18.85 4.94 29.15
C GLY A 397 -19.17 4.78 27.66
N PRO A 398 -18.26 5.20 26.74
CA PRO A 398 -18.51 5.13 25.30
C PRO A 398 -18.84 3.71 24.84
N LYS A 399 -19.94 3.53 24.09
CA LYS A 399 -20.34 2.21 23.62
C LYS A 399 -19.53 1.82 22.40
N ARG A 400 -18.77 0.72 22.48
CA ARG A 400 -17.96 0.21 21.37
C ARG A 400 -18.80 -0.59 20.37
N VAL A 401 -18.71 -0.27 19.08
CA VAL A 401 -19.31 -1.02 17.96
C VAL A 401 -18.24 -1.42 16.96
N ARG A 402 -18.36 -2.61 16.35
CA ARG A 402 -17.37 -3.14 15.41
C ARG A 402 -17.64 -2.79 13.93
N HIS A 403 -18.84 -2.30 13.63
CA HIS A 403 -19.29 -1.97 12.28
C HIS A 403 -20.56 -1.11 12.37
N LEU A 404 -20.78 -0.24 11.38
CA LEU A 404 -21.91 0.69 11.36
C LEU A 404 -23.29 -0.01 11.39
N ALA A 405 -23.42 -1.23 10.87
CA ALA A 405 -24.70 -1.96 11.00
C ALA A 405 -25.02 -2.34 12.46
N ALA A 406 -24.03 -2.50 13.33
CA ALA A 406 -24.25 -2.75 14.76
C ALA A 406 -24.71 -1.49 15.52
N PHE A 407 -24.46 -0.29 14.97
CA PHE A 407 -24.89 0.98 15.55
C PHE A 407 -26.42 1.13 15.55
N ARG A 408 -27.13 0.56 14.56
CA ARG A 408 -28.61 0.62 14.49
C ARG A 408 -29.30 0.21 15.79
N ARG A 409 -28.82 -0.86 16.43
CA ARG A 409 -29.34 -1.33 17.73
C ARG A 409 -29.18 -0.30 18.86
N GLN A 410 -28.13 0.52 18.82
CA GLN A 410 -27.92 1.59 19.82
C GLN A 410 -28.89 2.74 19.63
N VAL A 411 -29.18 3.10 18.39
CA VAL A 411 -30.19 4.11 18.05
C VAL A 411 -31.58 3.61 18.46
N GLU A 412 -31.94 2.38 18.12
CA GLU A 412 -33.25 1.78 18.46
C GLU A 412 -33.52 1.79 19.97
N GLN A 413 -32.52 1.45 20.80
CA GLN A 413 -32.64 1.52 22.26
C GLN A 413 -32.83 2.95 22.79
N GLY A 414 -32.43 3.97 22.02
CA GLY A 414 -32.49 5.39 22.39
C GLY A 414 -33.62 6.19 21.75
N LEU A 415 -34.35 5.63 20.78
CA LEU A 415 -35.34 6.33 19.95
C LEU A 415 -36.32 7.23 20.72
N PRO A 416 -36.85 6.86 21.91
CA PRO A 416 -37.80 7.72 22.62
C PRO A 416 -37.23 9.09 23.04
N ARG A 417 -35.90 9.19 23.23
CA ARG A 417 -35.22 10.39 23.73
C ARG A 417 -34.33 11.07 22.69
N LEU A 418 -33.88 10.34 21.67
CA LEU A 418 -33.03 10.86 20.61
C LEU A 418 -33.79 11.77 19.66
N ARG A 419 -33.13 12.84 19.24
CA ARG A 419 -33.58 13.80 18.23
C ARG A 419 -32.55 13.95 17.10
N CYS A 420 -31.27 13.80 17.43
CA CYS A 420 -30.17 13.97 16.49
C CYS A 420 -29.16 12.81 16.59
N VAL A 421 -28.63 12.41 15.43
CA VAL A 421 -27.44 11.58 15.31
C VAL A 421 -26.35 12.42 14.66
N SER A 422 -25.25 12.59 15.39
CA SER A 422 -24.06 13.26 14.91
C SER A 422 -23.02 12.21 14.50
N PHE A 423 -22.36 12.42 13.37
CA PHE A 423 -21.29 11.57 12.88
C PHE A 423 -20.01 12.38 12.74
N ASP A 424 -18.90 11.77 13.11
CA ASP A 424 -17.63 12.13 12.53
C ASP A 424 -17.61 11.82 11.00
N ILE A 425 -16.80 12.53 10.23
CA ILE A 425 -16.78 12.43 8.77
C ILE A 425 -15.77 11.39 8.28
N PHE A 426 -14.47 11.63 8.52
CA PHE A 426 -13.38 10.85 7.96
C PHE A 426 -13.12 9.60 8.79
N ASP A 427 -12.79 8.48 8.15
CA ASP A 427 -12.70 7.14 8.79
C ASP A 427 -14.02 6.62 9.42
N THR A 428 -15.06 7.45 9.51
CA THR A 428 -16.39 7.13 10.03
C THR A 428 -17.44 6.99 8.92
N LEU A 429 -17.77 8.07 8.19
CA LEU A 429 -18.67 8.05 7.03
C LEU A 429 -17.91 7.83 5.72
N LEU A 430 -16.75 8.45 5.60
CA LEU A 430 -15.86 8.36 4.44
C LEU A 430 -14.64 7.51 4.78
N GLY A 431 -14.20 6.70 3.82
CA GLY A 431 -12.91 6.00 3.88
C GLY A 431 -11.95 6.61 2.86
N ARG A 432 -10.65 6.37 3.02
CA ARG A 432 -9.60 6.86 2.12
C ARG A 432 -8.95 5.71 1.37
N CYS A 433 -8.75 5.84 0.06
CA CYS A 433 -8.12 4.78 -0.75
C CYS A 433 -6.59 4.83 -0.77
N ILE A 434 -5.98 5.89 -0.23
CA ILE A 434 -4.54 6.11 -0.15
C ILE A 434 -4.13 6.45 1.29
N GLU A 435 -3.05 5.86 1.77
CA GLU A 435 -2.48 6.12 3.09
C GLU A 435 -0.94 6.20 2.98
N PRO A 436 -0.29 7.04 3.79
CA PRO A 436 -0.91 7.98 4.72
C PRO A 436 -1.47 9.23 3.98
N PRO A 437 -2.37 10.04 4.59
CA PRO A 437 -3.08 11.13 3.90
C PRO A 437 -2.15 12.20 3.31
N GLU A 438 -0.97 12.38 3.89
CA GLU A 438 0.06 13.35 3.50
C GLU A 438 0.59 13.12 2.08
N LEU A 439 0.37 11.93 1.49
CA LEU A 439 0.68 11.68 0.09
C LEU A 439 -0.13 12.56 -0.86
N VAL A 440 -1.35 12.94 -0.47
CA VAL A 440 -2.15 13.93 -1.22
C VAL A 440 -1.47 15.29 -1.18
N HIS A 441 -1.00 15.72 0.00
CA HIS A 441 -0.28 17.00 0.15
C HIS A 441 1.03 17.01 -0.63
N ARG A 442 1.77 15.89 -0.64
CA ARG A 442 2.99 15.74 -1.44
C ARG A 442 2.71 15.96 -2.91
N ARG A 443 1.60 15.42 -3.42
CA ARG A 443 1.18 15.62 -4.82
C ARG A 443 0.86 17.08 -5.13
N VAL A 444 0.20 17.79 -4.21
CA VAL A 444 -0.04 19.24 -4.32
C VAL A 444 1.28 20.02 -4.32
N ALA A 445 2.22 19.64 -3.45
CA ALA A 445 3.55 20.26 -3.38
C ALA A 445 4.35 20.07 -4.68
N GLU A 446 4.27 18.90 -5.31
CA GLU A 446 4.86 18.65 -6.63
C GLU A 446 4.28 19.54 -7.72
N HIS A 447 2.97 19.77 -7.71
CA HIS A 447 2.33 20.69 -8.64
C HIS A 447 2.77 22.13 -8.39
N LEU A 448 2.72 22.59 -7.13
CA LEU A 448 3.17 23.92 -6.75
C LEU A 448 4.64 24.16 -7.18
N ARG A 449 5.51 23.17 -7.00
CA ARG A 449 6.90 23.23 -7.46
C ARG A 449 7.03 23.61 -8.93
N GLN A 450 6.18 23.05 -9.80
CA GLN A 450 6.22 23.31 -11.25
C GLN A 450 5.75 24.73 -11.62
N ARG A 451 5.04 25.41 -10.70
CA ARG A 451 4.51 26.76 -10.90
C ARG A 451 5.42 27.85 -10.32
N LEU A 452 6.39 27.47 -9.49
CA LEU A 452 7.34 28.42 -8.88
C LEU A 452 8.46 28.78 -9.88
N PRO A 453 8.87 30.06 -9.94
CA PRO A 453 9.93 30.52 -10.85
C PRO A 453 11.30 29.91 -10.52
N GLU A 454 11.60 29.75 -9.22
CA GLU A 454 12.78 29.04 -8.72
C GLU A 454 12.31 27.85 -7.86
N PRO A 455 12.20 26.64 -8.43
CA PRO A 455 11.56 25.51 -7.75
C PRO A 455 12.45 24.94 -6.63
N PRO A 456 12.08 25.08 -5.34
CA PRO A 456 12.83 24.50 -4.25
C PRO A 456 12.60 22.97 -4.17
N SER A 457 13.30 22.30 -3.25
CA SER A 457 13.06 20.87 -2.99
C SER A 457 11.65 20.64 -2.45
N ILE A 458 11.07 19.46 -2.71
CA ILE A 458 9.72 19.11 -2.23
C ILE A 458 9.67 19.20 -0.70
N GLU A 459 10.74 18.78 -0.03
CA GLU A 459 10.87 18.84 1.42
C GLU A 459 10.78 20.28 1.94
N ARG A 460 11.33 21.25 1.20
CA ARG A 460 11.23 22.67 1.57
C ARG A 460 9.82 23.23 1.35
N ILE A 461 9.14 22.81 0.28
CA ILE A 461 7.75 23.20 0.02
C ILE A 461 6.84 22.65 1.12
N GLU A 462 6.98 21.38 1.48
CA GLU A 462 6.23 20.75 2.58
C GLU A 462 6.56 21.39 3.95
N ALA A 463 7.84 21.74 4.20
CA ALA A 463 8.24 22.45 5.41
C ALA A 463 7.56 23.82 5.52
N ALA A 464 7.55 24.60 4.42
CA ALA A 464 6.87 25.90 4.38
C ALA A 464 5.37 25.78 4.71
N ARG A 465 4.69 24.73 4.22
CA ARG A 465 3.29 24.45 4.58
C ARG A 465 3.13 24.25 6.08
N ARG A 466 3.99 23.41 6.69
CA ARG A 466 3.96 23.12 8.14
C ARG A 466 4.24 24.35 8.99
N GLU A 467 5.18 25.20 8.57
CA GLU A 467 5.50 26.47 9.24
C GLU A 467 4.27 27.40 9.26
N VAL A 468 3.64 27.63 8.10
CA VAL A 468 2.40 28.44 7.98
C VAL A 468 1.28 27.84 8.82
N GLU A 469 1.07 26.53 8.76
CA GLU A 469 0.04 25.84 9.54
C GLU A 469 0.26 26.02 11.06
N ALA A 470 1.50 25.94 11.53
CA ALA A 470 1.85 26.18 12.92
C ALA A 470 1.60 27.63 13.35
N GLU A 471 1.96 28.60 12.51
CA GLU A 471 1.73 30.03 12.76
C GLU A 471 0.23 30.34 12.88
N LEU A 472 -0.60 29.82 11.97
CA LEU A 472 -2.05 30.01 11.99
C LEU A 472 -2.69 29.42 13.25
N ARG A 473 -2.23 28.23 13.68
CA ARG A 473 -2.72 27.59 14.91
C ARG A 473 -2.29 28.34 16.17
N GLN A 474 -1.08 28.89 16.18
CA GLN A 474 -0.62 29.75 17.29
C GLN A 474 -1.42 31.05 17.36
N ALA A 475 -1.76 31.65 16.21
CA ALA A 475 -2.65 32.82 16.16
C ALA A 475 -4.05 32.49 16.70
N ALA A 476 -4.62 31.35 16.32
CA ALA A 476 -5.93 30.90 16.82
C ALA A 476 -5.95 30.74 18.36
N LEU A 477 -4.88 30.19 18.96
CA LEU A 477 -4.73 30.12 20.41
C LEU A 477 -4.63 31.50 21.06
N ALA A 478 -3.90 32.43 20.45
CA ALA A 478 -3.76 33.80 20.95
C ALA A 478 -5.11 34.55 20.96
N GLU A 479 -6.02 34.20 20.04
CA GLU A 479 -7.39 34.72 19.97
C GLU A 479 -8.38 34.01 20.92
N GLY A 480 -7.92 33.03 21.71
CA GLY A 480 -8.74 32.31 22.70
C GLY A 480 -9.59 31.17 22.14
N THR A 481 -9.35 30.79 20.88
CA THR A 481 -9.96 29.64 20.23
C THR A 481 -9.10 28.38 20.45
N ASP A 482 -9.53 27.24 19.92
CA ASP A 482 -8.73 26.00 19.96
C ASP A 482 -7.63 26.05 18.89
N HIS A 483 -6.72 25.06 18.90
CA HIS A 483 -5.55 25.01 18.01
C HIS A 483 -5.93 24.53 16.58
N GLU A 484 -6.90 25.22 15.98
CA GLU A 484 -7.50 24.93 14.67
C GLU A 484 -6.87 25.77 13.56
N CYS A 485 -6.97 25.30 12.32
CA CYS A 485 -6.44 25.98 11.13
C CYS A 485 -7.47 25.93 9.99
N HIS A 486 -7.61 27.02 9.25
CA HIS A 486 -8.49 27.08 8.08
C HIS A 486 -7.70 26.93 6.78
N PHE A 487 -8.26 26.21 5.81
CA PHE A 487 -7.60 25.87 4.55
C PHE A 487 -7.18 27.08 3.71
N ASP A 488 -8.06 28.06 3.56
CA ASP A 488 -7.80 29.23 2.71
C ASP A 488 -6.59 30.07 3.15
N PRO A 489 -6.52 30.54 4.42
CA PRO A 489 -5.34 31.28 4.88
C PRO A 489 -4.07 30.42 4.92
N LEU A 490 -4.20 29.08 5.05
CA LEU A 490 -3.07 28.18 4.94
C LEU A 490 -2.47 28.19 3.54
N VAL A 491 -3.29 28.08 2.49
CA VAL A 491 -2.80 28.11 1.10
C VAL A 491 -2.24 29.49 0.75
N GLU A 492 -2.93 30.56 1.14
CA GLU A 492 -2.48 31.94 0.91
C GLU A 492 -1.11 32.20 1.57
N GLY A 493 -0.96 31.83 2.85
CA GLY A 493 0.30 31.95 3.57
C GLY A 493 1.40 31.07 2.97
N TRP A 494 1.07 29.86 2.51
CA TRP A 494 2.01 28.92 1.89
C TRP A 494 2.56 29.41 0.56
N VAL A 495 1.68 29.90 -0.34
CA VAL A 495 2.09 30.47 -1.62
C VAL A 495 2.90 31.75 -1.40
N ALA A 496 2.45 32.63 -0.51
CA ALA A 496 3.16 33.87 -0.20
C ALA A 496 4.57 33.62 0.38
N ARG A 497 4.73 32.60 1.24
CA ARG A 497 6.02 32.17 1.81
C ARG A 497 7.01 31.78 0.73
N LEU A 498 6.56 30.99 -0.23
CA LEU A 498 7.43 30.38 -1.25
C LEU A 498 7.75 31.35 -2.39
N ARG A 499 6.83 32.25 -2.73
CA ARG A 499 7.03 33.27 -3.76
C ARG A 499 7.67 34.56 -3.25
N GLY A 500 7.50 34.86 -1.96
CA GLY A 500 7.83 36.17 -1.37
C GLY A 500 6.77 37.25 -1.62
N GLU A 501 5.69 36.93 -2.34
CA GLU A 501 4.57 37.83 -2.66
C GLU A 501 3.25 37.04 -2.74
N ALA A 502 2.11 37.72 -2.57
CA ALA A 502 0.79 37.11 -2.71
C ALA A 502 0.47 36.84 -4.19
N ASP A 503 -0.08 35.66 -4.47
CA ASP A 503 -0.51 35.24 -5.82
C ASP A 503 -1.90 34.58 -5.74
N PRO A 504 -3.00 35.37 -5.84
CA PRO A 504 -4.36 34.86 -5.68
C PRO A 504 -4.78 33.85 -6.76
N ASP A 505 -4.19 33.93 -7.95
CA ASP A 505 -4.52 33.02 -9.06
C ASP A 505 -3.94 31.64 -8.79
N LEU A 506 -2.67 31.60 -8.35
CA LEU A 506 -2.03 30.35 -7.94
C LEU A 506 -2.68 29.76 -6.68
N CYS A 507 -3.11 30.60 -5.72
CA CYS A 507 -3.85 30.11 -4.54
C CYS A 507 -5.13 29.38 -4.94
N ARG A 508 -5.93 29.95 -5.85
CA ARG A 508 -7.14 29.31 -6.38
C ARG A 508 -6.84 28.01 -7.14
N GLU A 509 -5.75 27.99 -7.90
CA GLU A 509 -5.28 26.79 -8.61
C GLU A 509 -4.93 25.66 -7.62
N ILE A 510 -4.17 25.97 -6.57
CA ILE A 510 -3.74 25.01 -5.54
C ILE A 510 -4.93 24.51 -4.70
N GLN A 511 -5.84 25.41 -4.31
CA GLN A 511 -7.07 25.05 -3.60
C GLN A 511 -7.90 24.07 -4.43
N ALA A 512 -8.16 24.39 -5.70
CA ALA A 512 -8.95 23.53 -6.58
C ALA A 512 -8.29 22.16 -6.77
N LEU A 513 -6.96 22.11 -6.91
CA LEU A 513 -6.22 20.85 -7.04
C LEU A 513 -6.29 19.99 -5.77
N GLU A 514 -6.00 20.55 -4.59
CA GLU A 514 -6.04 19.79 -3.34
C GLU A 514 -7.43 19.25 -3.06
N LEU A 515 -8.49 20.04 -3.34
CA LEU A 515 -9.87 19.60 -3.21
C LEU A 515 -10.22 18.46 -4.17
N ASP A 516 -9.80 18.53 -5.45
CA ASP A 516 -10.05 17.44 -6.39
C ASP A 516 -9.30 16.16 -6.01
N LEU A 517 -8.06 16.29 -5.52
CA LEU A 517 -7.27 15.14 -5.04
C LEU A 517 -7.86 14.53 -3.77
N GLU A 518 -8.28 15.35 -2.80
CA GLU A 518 -8.99 14.88 -1.60
C GLU A 518 -10.30 14.17 -1.98
N ALA A 519 -11.11 14.76 -2.86
CA ALA A 519 -12.33 14.12 -3.35
C ALA A 519 -12.04 12.82 -4.10
N THR A 520 -10.92 12.75 -4.83
CA THR A 520 -10.48 11.54 -5.50
C THR A 520 -9.98 10.50 -4.50
N ALA A 521 -9.36 10.89 -3.39
CA ALA A 521 -8.83 9.98 -2.37
C ALA A 521 -9.94 9.32 -1.53
N LEU A 522 -11.15 9.89 -1.50
CA LEU A 522 -12.22 9.51 -0.58
C LEU A 522 -13.32 8.68 -1.26
N PHE A 523 -13.92 7.79 -0.48
CA PHE A 523 -15.10 7.01 -0.87
C PHE A 523 -16.09 6.89 0.28
N VAL A 524 -17.37 6.68 -0.03
CA VAL A 524 -18.41 6.44 0.98
C VAL A 524 -18.27 5.01 1.52
N LYS A 525 -18.12 4.84 2.84
CA LYS A 525 -17.93 3.51 3.42
C LYS A 525 -19.16 2.61 3.18
N PRO A 526 -18.96 1.30 2.99
CA PRO A 526 -20.07 0.36 2.78
C PRO A 526 -21.11 0.42 3.91
N GLY A 527 -22.39 0.51 3.56
CA GLY A 527 -23.50 0.56 4.52
C GLY A 527 -23.86 1.95 5.05
N VAL A 528 -23.07 2.99 4.73
CA VAL A 528 -23.32 4.37 5.20
C VAL A 528 -24.59 4.93 4.59
N ARG A 529 -24.76 4.85 3.27
CA ARG A 529 -25.96 5.40 2.60
C ARG A 529 -27.24 4.79 3.15
N GLU A 530 -27.23 3.47 3.33
CA GLU A 530 -28.34 2.70 3.89
C GLU A 530 -28.60 3.04 5.35
N LEU A 531 -27.55 3.36 6.12
CA LEU A 531 -27.69 3.81 7.50
C LEU A 531 -28.31 5.22 7.57
N LEU A 532 -27.80 6.16 6.80
CA LEU A 532 -28.28 7.55 6.82
C LEU A 532 -29.73 7.64 6.32
N ALA A 533 -30.09 6.92 5.24
CA ALA A 533 -31.47 6.81 4.78
C ALA A 533 -32.39 6.24 5.87
N TRP A 534 -31.96 5.16 6.54
CA TRP A 534 -32.71 4.53 7.63
C TRP A 534 -32.93 5.45 8.86
N LEU A 535 -31.98 6.36 9.13
CA LEU A 535 -32.10 7.38 10.17
C LEU A 535 -33.13 8.45 9.80
N ARG A 536 -33.12 8.91 8.55
CA ARG A 536 -34.09 9.88 8.03
C ARG A 536 -35.51 9.34 8.04
N ASP A 537 -35.70 8.05 7.69
CA ASP A 537 -37.01 7.38 7.78
C ASP A 537 -37.61 7.40 9.19
N ARG A 538 -36.75 7.52 10.21
CA ARG A 538 -37.12 7.64 11.63
C ARG A 538 -37.28 9.08 12.11
N ARG A 539 -37.18 10.05 11.20
CA ARG A 539 -37.26 11.50 11.46
C ARG A 539 -36.23 11.97 12.48
N LEU A 540 -35.05 11.35 12.51
CA LEU A 540 -33.91 11.83 13.27
C LEU A 540 -33.14 12.84 12.41
N ARG A 541 -32.73 13.94 13.03
CA ARG A 541 -31.79 14.90 12.45
C ARG A 541 -30.42 14.24 12.31
N VAL A 542 -29.75 14.41 11.18
CA VAL A 542 -28.44 13.79 10.90
C VAL A 542 -27.38 14.86 10.67
N VAL A 543 -26.45 15.05 11.59
CA VAL A 543 -25.39 16.07 11.42
C VAL A 543 -24.03 15.42 11.27
N ALA A 544 -23.14 16.06 10.52
CA ALA A 544 -21.75 15.66 10.36
C ALA A 544 -20.83 16.69 11.06
N VAL A 545 -19.80 16.22 11.75
CA VAL A 545 -18.86 17.05 12.51
C VAL A 545 -17.44 16.60 12.21
N SER A 546 -16.52 17.51 11.90
CA SER A 546 -15.13 17.15 11.62
C SER A 546 -14.14 18.19 12.14
N ASP A 547 -12.94 17.73 12.48
CA ASP A 547 -11.76 18.49 12.89
C ASP A 547 -10.76 18.72 11.74
N MET A 548 -11.20 18.54 10.49
CA MET A 548 -10.35 18.79 9.32
C MET A 548 -10.24 20.29 9.04
N TYR A 549 -9.09 20.69 8.48
CA TYR A 549 -8.79 22.07 8.09
C TYR A 549 -9.66 22.61 6.94
N LEU A 550 -10.39 21.75 6.22
CA LEU A 550 -11.30 22.16 5.14
C LEU A 550 -12.52 22.90 5.71
N GLY A 551 -12.92 23.99 5.05
CA GLY A 551 -14.17 24.71 5.35
C GLY A 551 -15.43 23.91 4.97
N ARG A 552 -16.61 24.36 5.44
CA ARG A 552 -17.89 23.67 5.21
C ARG A 552 -18.26 23.60 3.74
N ASP A 553 -18.01 24.66 2.98
CA ASP A 553 -18.36 24.70 1.55
C ASP A 553 -17.60 23.62 0.76
N HIS A 554 -16.34 23.38 1.12
CA HIS A 554 -15.51 22.32 0.54
C HIS A 554 -16.06 20.92 0.87
N VAL A 555 -16.40 20.68 2.14
CA VAL A 555 -16.96 19.37 2.55
C VAL A 555 -18.36 19.15 2.00
N LYS A 556 -19.16 20.22 1.83
CA LYS A 556 -20.45 20.15 1.18
C LYS A 556 -20.33 19.77 -0.29
N ALA A 557 -19.42 20.40 -1.04
CA ALA A 557 -19.13 20.01 -2.42
C ALA A 557 -18.64 18.55 -2.53
N LEU A 558 -17.83 18.09 -1.56
CA LEU A 558 -17.43 16.70 -1.44
C LEU A 558 -18.64 15.76 -1.22
N PHE A 559 -19.55 16.13 -0.31
CA PHE A 559 -20.76 15.35 -0.03
C PHE A 559 -21.68 15.30 -1.24
N GLU A 560 -21.85 16.38 -2.00
CA GLU A 560 -22.61 16.41 -3.26
C GLU A 560 -21.99 15.46 -4.29
N ARG A 561 -20.68 15.54 -4.51
CA ARG A 561 -19.95 14.63 -5.43
C ARG A 561 -20.06 13.16 -5.00
N LEU A 562 -20.12 12.91 -3.70
CA LEU A 562 -20.31 11.58 -3.12
C LEU A 562 -21.79 11.24 -2.89
N GLY A 563 -22.76 12.06 -3.29
CA GLY A 563 -24.20 11.81 -3.13
C GLY A 563 -24.67 11.62 -1.67
N LEU A 564 -24.07 12.32 -0.72
CA LEU A 564 -24.44 12.33 0.70
C LEU A 564 -25.21 13.60 1.12
N ASP A 565 -25.24 14.62 0.28
CA ASP A 565 -25.88 15.93 0.51
C ASP A 565 -27.36 15.81 0.90
N ALA A 566 -28.11 14.94 0.23
CA ALA A 566 -29.52 14.71 0.54
C ALA A 566 -29.74 13.90 1.84
N LEU A 567 -28.68 13.30 2.39
CA LEU A 567 -28.74 12.38 3.53
C LEU A 567 -28.29 13.00 4.86
N VAL A 568 -27.53 14.10 4.82
CA VAL A 568 -27.10 14.89 5.98
C VAL A 568 -27.33 16.36 5.65
N ASP A 569 -28.53 16.89 5.86
CA ASP A 569 -28.99 17.65 7.02
C ASP A 569 -28.13 18.87 7.44
N GLU A 570 -26.94 18.71 8.07
CA GLU A 570 -25.98 19.82 8.32
C GLU A 570 -24.55 19.35 8.60
N ILE A 571 -23.55 20.19 8.29
CA ILE A 571 -22.12 19.93 8.45
C ILE A 571 -21.48 21.03 9.34
N TYR A 572 -20.73 20.62 10.36
CA TYR A 572 -20.01 21.49 11.28
C TYR A 572 -18.50 21.21 11.25
N MET A 573 -17.71 22.22 10.91
CA MET A 573 -16.25 22.09 10.74
C MET A 573 -15.48 22.86 11.80
N SER A 574 -14.48 22.24 12.44
CA SER A 574 -13.66 22.91 13.45
C SER A 574 -12.99 24.19 12.92
N ALA A 575 -12.54 24.14 11.66
CA ALA A 575 -11.90 25.25 10.96
C ALA A 575 -12.77 26.52 10.89
N GLU A 576 -14.10 26.40 10.84
CA GLU A 576 -15.01 27.55 10.79
C GLU A 576 -15.30 28.17 12.15
N PHE A 577 -15.33 27.34 13.20
CA PHE A 577 -15.63 27.78 14.55
C PHE A 577 -14.37 28.13 15.35
N GLY A 578 -13.19 27.69 14.89
CA GLY A 578 -11.97 27.68 15.69
C GLY A 578 -12.10 26.76 16.92
N LEU A 579 -12.98 25.76 16.89
CA LEU A 579 -13.27 24.89 18.03
C LEU A 579 -13.04 23.42 17.66
N GLY A 580 -12.27 22.71 18.46
CA GLY A 580 -11.91 21.33 18.23
C GLY A 580 -12.90 20.32 18.81
N LYS A 581 -12.96 19.13 18.21
CA LYS A 581 -13.68 17.97 18.77
C LYS A 581 -13.04 17.51 20.08
N TYR A 582 -11.71 17.50 20.14
CA TYR A 582 -10.91 17.01 21.26
C TYR A 582 -11.12 17.81 22.57
N SER A 583 -11.43 19.10 22.47
CA SER A 583 -11.72 19.99 23.60
C SER A 583 -13.17 19.87 24.07
N SER A 584 -14.04 19.20 23.29
CA SER A 584 -15.51 19.18 23.43
C SER A 584 -16.20 20.51 23.09
N ARG A 585 -15.47 21.59 22.80
CA ARG A 585 -16.06 22.92 22.54
C ARG A 585 -16.86 22.93 21.23
N LEU A 586 -16.42 22.18 20.21
CA LEU A 586 -17.20 22.03 18.98
C LEU A 586 -18.53 21.32 19.22
N HIS A 587 -18.52 20.21 19.96
CA HIS A 587 -19.74 19.48 20.31
C HIS A 587 -20.71 20.35 21.13
N GLN A 588 -20.21 21.21 22.02
CA GLN A 588 -21.04 22.19 22.74
C GLN A 588 -21.65 23.23 21.79
N ALA A 589 -20.89 23.73 20.81
CA ALA A 589 -21.40 24.65 19.81
C ALA A 589 -22.51 24.01 18.97
N VAL A 590 -22.31 22.76 18.54
CA VAL A 590 -23.32 21.97 17.79
C VAL A 590 -24.61 21.83 18.61
N LEU A 591 -24.53 21.43 19.88
CA LEU A 591 -25.71 21.32 20.75
C LEU A 591 -26.48 22.64 20.88
N ARG A 592 -25.75 23.77 21.00
CA ARG A 592 -26.38 25.11 21.06
C ARG A 592 -27.06 25.48 19.74
N LEU A 593 -26.41 25.25 18.61
CA LEU A 593 -26.93 25.60 17.28
C LEU A 593 -28.14 24.73 16.89
N GLU A 594 -28.12 23.44 17.25
CA GLU A 594 -29.24 22.52 17.01
C GLU A 594 -30.34 22.64 18.08
N GLY A 595 -30.12 23.40 19.16
CA GLY A 595 -31.10 23.58 20.24
C GLY A 595 -31.40 22.30 21.03
N LEU A 596 -30.37 21.47 21.26
CA LEU A 596 -30.51 20.13 21.85
C LEU A 596 -29.88 20.02 23.24
N GLY A 597 -30.51 19.23 24.11
CA GLY A 597 -29.87 18.68 25.31
C GLY A 597 -28.89 17.55 24.98
N PRO A 598 -27.80 17.36 25.74
CA PRO A 598 -26.79 16.33 25.45
C PRO A 598 -27.35 14.91 25.28
N GLU A 599 -28.37 14.54 26.06
CA GLU A 599 -29.03 13.23 26.02
C GLU A 599 -29.89 12.99 24.77
N GLN A 600 -30.21 14.06 24.03
CA GLN A 600 -30.99 14.02 22.79
C GLN A 600 -30.13 13.77 21.56
N MET A 601 -28.81 13.84 21.70
CA MET A 601 -27.84 13.57 20.65
C MET A 601 -27.07 12.28 20.94
N ILE A 602 -26.80 11.50 19.88
CA ILE A 602 -25.79 10.45 19.91
C ILE A 602 -24.72 10.77 18.87
N HIS A 603 -23.45 10.78 19.28
CA HIS A 603 -22.32 10.99 18.39
C HIS A 603 -21.62 9.66 18.08
N VAL A 604 -21.18 9.48 16.84
CA VAL A 604 -20.49 8.28 16.35
C VAL A 604 -19.21 8.68 15.65
N GLY A 605 -18.08 8.08 16.03
CA GLY A 605 -16.82 8.26 15.31
C GLY A 605 -15.81 7.17 15.61
N ASP A 606 -14.69 7.16 14.88
CA ASP A 606 -13.65 6.14 14.95
C ASP A 606 -12.51 6.48 15.91
N ASN A 607 -12.45 7.72 16.43
CA ASN A 607 -11.45 8.14 17.40
C ASN A 607 -11.98 8.04 18.85
N LEU A 608 -11.24 7.32 19.71
CA LEU A 608 -11.66 7.12 21.10
C LEU A 608 -11.67 8.43 21.90
N HIS A 609 -10.75 9.34 21.63
CA HIS A 609 -10.62 10.59 22.39
C HIS A 609 -11.61 11.66 21.90
N SER A 610 -11.53 12.07 20.62
CA SER A 610 -12.30 13.21 20.08
C SER A 610 -13.77 12.88 19.80
N ASP A 611 -14.09 11.64 19.43
CA ASP A 611 -15.46 11.25 19.06
C ASP A 611 -16.18 10.48 20.17
N ALA A 612 -15.43 9.81 21.06
CA ALA A 612 -16.04 9.00 22.11
C ALA A 612 -15.95 9.64 23.50
N MET A 613 -14.75 10.04 23.95
CA MET A 613 -14.54 10.55 25.30
C MET A 613 -14.91 12.03 25.45
N ALA A 614 -14.47 12.89 24.54
CA ALA A 614 -14.72 14.32 24.59
C ALA A 614 -16.23 14.66 24.62
N PRO A 615 -17.06 14.21 23.66
CA PRO A 615 -18.51 14.43 23.73
C PRO A 615 -19.16 13.76 24.95
N ALA A 616 -18.67 12.61 25.43
CA ALA A 616 -19.19 11.97 26.64
C ALA A 616 -18.97 12.81 27.91
N ARG A 617 -17.86 13.58 28.00
CA ARG A 617 -17.59 14.48 29.14
C ARG A 617 -18.66 15.55 29.32
N ILE A 618 -19.32 15.97 28.24
CA ILE A 618 -20.40 16.97 28.25
C ILE A 618 -21.80 16.34 28.24
N GLY A 619 -21.90 15.02 28.47
CA GLY A 619 -23.17 14.30 28.60
C GLY A 619 -23.78 13.80 27.30
N VAL A 620 -23.11 13.95 26.15
CA VAL A 620 -23.58 13.40 24.86
C VAL A 620 -23.43 11.88 24.88
N ARG A 621 -24.41 11.16 24.33
CA ARG A 621 -24.30 9.70 24.17
C ARG A 621 -23.30 9.39 23.07
N THR A 622 -22.37 8.47 23.27
CA THR A 622 -21.31 8.22 22.28
C THR A 622 -21.19 6.77 21.86
N CYS A 623 -20.81 6.57 20.60
CA CYS A 623 -20.56 5.28 20.00
C CYS A 623 -19.18 5.26 19.31
N PHE A 624 -18.24 4.48 19.85
CA PHE A 624 -16.91 4.33 19.30
C PHE A 624 -16.88 3.22 18.24
N LEU A 625 -16.55 3.58 16.99
CA LEU A 625 -16.45 2.68 15.85
C LEU A 625 -15.06 2.02 15.77
N ASP A 626 -14.97 0.81 16.29
CA ASP A 626 -13.77 -0.03 16.32
C ASP A 626 -13.77 -1.01 15.12
N ASP A 627 -13.58 -0.49 13.90
CA ASP A 627 -13.52 -1.32 12.68
C ASP A 627 -12.12 -1.91 12.47
N ARG A 628 -11.97 -3.20 12.78
CA ARG A 628 -10.71 -3.94 12.60
C ARG A 628 -10.29 -4.05 11.13
N ARG A 629 -11.22 -4.17 10.19
CA ARG A 629 -10.88 -4.31 8.77
C ARG A 629 -10.25 -3.02 8.26
N GLU A 630 -10.85 -1.90 8.63
CA GLU A 630 -10.35 -0.58 8.23
C GLU A 630 -8.97 -0.29 8.82
N ARG A 631 -8.77 -0.54 10.12
CA ARG A 631 -7.43 -0.38 10.72
C ARG A 631 -6.36 -1.25 10.06
N ASN A 632 -6.69 -2.50 9.73
CA ASN A 632 -5.75 -3.38 9.04
C ASN A 632 -5.43 -2.88 7.63
N ARG A 633 -6.44 -2.40 6.90
CA ARG A 633 -6.28 -1.81 5.56
C ARG A 633 -5.35 -0.61 5.61
N ARG A 634 -5.63 0.34 6.52
CA ARG A 634 -4.82 1.55 6.71
C ARG A 634 -3.37 1.22 7.04
N ARG A 635 -3.16 0.36 8.05
CA ARG A 635 -1.81 -0.10 8.43
C ARG A 635 -1.06 -0.75 7.27
N ASN A 636 -1.73 -1.56 6.46
CA ASN A 636 -1.09 -2.22 5.33
C ASN A 636 -0.70 -1.21 4.23
N GLN A 637 -1.57 -0.25 3.92
CA GLN A 637 -1.27 0.80 2.94
C GLN A 637 -0.17 1.74 3.44
N SER A 638 -0.16 2.12 4.72
CA SER A 638 0.94 2.90 5.31
C SER A 638 2.27 2.15 5.22
N LEU A 639 2.27 0.83 5.49
CA LEU A 639 3.45 0.00 5.30
C LEU A 639 3.88 -0.04 3.83
N SER A 640 2.94 -0.21 2.89
CA SER A 640 3.27 -0.19 1.46
C SER A 640 3.84 1.16 1.00
N ALA A 641 3.35 2.27 1.55
CA ALA A 641 3.90 3.61 1.31
C ALA A 641 5.32 3.78 1.84
N GLU A 642 5.60 3.28 3.05
CA GLU A 642 6.95 3.24 3.61
C GLU A 642 7.88 2.39 2.73
N MET A 643 7.43 1.19 2.34
CA MET A 643 8.19 0.30 1.46
C MET A 643 8.42 0.88 0.07
N ALA A 644 7.51 1.71 -0.45
CA ALA A 644 7.68 2.37 -1.75
C ALA A 644 8.95 3.23 -1.80
N THR A 645 9.40 3.78 -0.67
CA THR A 645 10.67 4.53 -0.58
C THR A 645 11.90 3.66 -0.87
N CYS A 646 11.80 2.34 -0.74
CA CYS A 646 12.88 1.39 -1.05
C CYS A 646 13.02 1.11 -2.56
N GLY A 647 12.11 1.59 -3.42
CA GLY A 647 12.13 1.38 -4.86
C GLY A 647 11.77 -0.06 -5.29
N GLY A 648 12.16 -0.44 -6.51
CA GLY A 648 11.86 -1.77 -7.06
C GLY A 648 10.35 -1.98 -7.30
N MET A 649 9.78 -3.07 -6.78
CA MET A 649 8.36 -3.40 -6.96
C MET A 649 7.42 -2.70 -5.97
N TRP A 650 7.95 -2.07 -4.92
CA TRP A 650 7.14 -1.53 -3.82
C TRP A 650 6.29 -0.30 -4.20
N PRO A 651 6.79 0.66 -5.00
CA PRO A 651 5.95 1.74 -5.52
C PRO A 651 4.74 1.23 -6.29
N GLY A 652 4.95 0.29 -7.20
CA GLY A 652 3.86 -0.35 -7.94
C GLY A 652 2.86 -1.05 -7.01
N ARG A 653 3.34 -1.75 -5.97
CA ARG A 653 2.45 -2.36 -4.97
C ARG A 653 1.55 -1.32 -4.30
N GLN A 654 2.12 -0.22 -3.83
CA GLN A 654 1.35 0.87 -3.22
C GLN A 654 0.29 1.41 -4.20
N PHE A 655 0.70 1.69 -5.44
CA PHE A 655 -0.20 2.17 -6.50
C PHE A 655 -1.39 1.23 -6.72
N PHE A 656 -1.14 -0.07 -6.91
CA PHE A 656 -2.20 -1.02 -7.19
C PHE A 656 -3.05 -1.36 -5.95
N GLU A 657 -2.55 -1.16 -4.72
CA GLU A 657 -3.37 -1.19 -3.51
C GLU A 657 -4.37 -0.03 -3.45
N VAL A 658 -4.01 1.16 -3.98
CA VAL A 658 -4.96 2.28 -4.16
C VAL A 658 -6.03 1.89 -5.16
N VAL A 659 -5.65 1.40 -6.35
CA VAL A 659 -6.59 0.94 -7.39
C VAL A 659 -7.55 -0.11 -6.84
N ALA A 660 -7.03 -1.15 -6.19
CA ALA A 660 -7.82 -2.24 -5.62
C ALA A 660 -8.81 -1.74 -4.55
N THR A 661 -8.38 -0.79 -3.70
CA THR A 661 -9.26 -0.22 -2.67
C THR A 661 -10.40 0.58 -3.28
N ARG A 662 -10.15 1.33 -4.36
CA ARG A 662 -11.20 2.06 -5.08
C ARG A 662 -12.22 1.14 -5.73
N ILE A 663 -11.74 0.10 -6.42
CA ILE A 663 -12.60 -0.93 -7.04
C ILE A 663 -13.47 -1.58 -5.97
N ALA A 664 -12.87 -2.04 -4.86
CA ALA A 664 -13.59 -2.75 -3.79
C ALA A 664 -14.69 -1.92 -3.10
N ASN A 665 -14.64 -0.60 -3.25
CA ASN A 665 -15.63 0.33 -2.68
C ASN A 665 -16.52 0.97 -3.75
N THR A 666 -16.55 0.42 -4.97
CA THR A 666 -17.42 0.84 -6.07
C THR A 666 -18.34 -0.32 -6.45
N PRO A 667 -19.57 -0.43 -5.88
CA PRO A 667 -20.43 -1.61 -6.06
C PRO A 667 -20.78 -1.94 -7.51
N ALA A 668 -20.84 -0.94 -8.39
CA ALA A 668 -21.12 -1.13 -9.82
C ALA A 668 -20.01 -1.89 -10.57
N ASP A 669 -18.81 -2.00 -9.99
CA ASP A 669 -17.63 -2.63 -10.57
C ASP A 669 -17.36 -4.05 -10.00
N HIS A 670 -18.32 -4.60 -9.24
CA HIS A 670 -18.21 -5.95 -8.68
C HIS A 670 -18.85 -6.99 -9.61
N ASP A 671 -18.00 -7.75 -10.31
CA ASP A 671 -18.37 -8.99 -11.00
C ASP A 671 -17.38 -10.10 -10.62
N ASP A 672 -17.94 -11.24 -10.22
CA ASP A 672 -17.23 -12.44 -9.78
C ASP A 672 -17.09 -13.47 -10.91
N ALA A 673 -17.40 -13.13 -12.16
CA ALA A 673 -17.05 -13.94 -13.31
C ALA A 673 -15.51 -14.02 -13.45
N PHE A 674 -14.98 -15.22 -13.71
CA PHE A 674 -13.54 -15.45 -13.82
C PHE A 674 -12.85 -14.48 -14.80
N PHE A 675 -13.36 -14.38 -16.04
CA PHE A 675 -12.73 -13.56 -17.08
C PHE A 675 -12.76 -12.08 -16.72
N PHE A 676 -13.86 -11.58 -16.13
CA PHE A 676 -13.92 -10.21 -15.63
C PHE A 676 -12.86 -9.96 -14.55
N ARG A 677 -12.77 -10.81 -13.52
CA ARG A 677 -11.75 -10.68 -12.47
C ARG A 677 -10.33 -10.78 -13.02
N TYR A 678 -10.07 -11.72 -13.92
CA TYR A 678 -8.75 -11.88 -14.54
C TYR A 678 -8.36 -10.65 -15.37
N GLY A 679 -9.32 -10.12 -16.14
CA GLY A 679 -9.17 -8.89 -16.88
C GLY A 679 -8.89 -7.70 -15.96
N ARG A 680 -9.58 -7.62 -14.83
CA ARG A 680 -9.42 -6.53 -13.84
C ARG A 680 -8.11 -6.61 -13.05
N ASP A 681 -7.71 -7.80 -12.61
CA ASP A 681 -6.66 -7.97 -11.60
C ASP A 681 -5.31 -8.39 -12.20
N VAL A 682 -5.28 -8.86 -13.45
CA VAL A 682 -4.04 -9.34 -14.11
C VAL A 682 -3.75 -8.54 -15.38
N LEU A 683 -4.65 -8.55 -16.37
CA LEU A 683 -4.43 -7.83 -17.63
C LEU A 683 -4.63 -6.32 -17.49
N GLY A 684 -5.52 -5.89 -16.60
CA GLY A 684 -5.78 -4.49 -16.28
C GLY A 684 -4.52 -3.73 -15.90
N PRO A 685 -3.77 -4.18 -14.87
CA PRO A 685 -2.48 -3.63 -14.52
C PRO A 685 -1.51 -3.57 -15.70
N ALA A 686 -1.39 -4.65 -16.48
CA ALA A 686 -0.45 -4.75 -17.59
C ALA A 686 -0.76 -3.77 -18.73
N PHE A 687 -2.00 -3.77 -19.21
CA PHE A 687 -2.43 -2.93 -20.33
C PHE A 687 -2.55 -1.46 -19.93
N CYS A 688 -2.94 -1.15 -18.70
CA CYS A 688 -2.96 0.23 -18.22
C CYS A 688 -1.54 0.77 -18.01
N THR A 689 -0.62 -0.01 -17.44
CA THR A 689 0.80 0.42 -17.34
C THR A 689 1.42 0.59 -18.73
N PHE A 690 1.17 -0.31 -19.68
CA PHE A 690 1.56 -0.10 -21.08
C PHE A 690 1.00 1.20 -21.66
N THR A 691 -0.30 1.46 -21.48
CA THR A 691 -0.95 2.66 -22.03
C THR A 691 -0.44 3.95 -21.37
N LEU A 692 -0.08 3.91 -20.08
CA LEU A 692 0.60 5.02 -19.41
C LEU A 692 1.97 5.30 -20.05
N GLY A 693 2.78 4.26 -20.24
CA GLY A 693 4.06 4.38 -20.94
C GLY A 693 3.89 4.89 -22.37
N LEU A 694 2.89 4.42 -23.09
CA LEU A 694 2.54 4.92 -24.41
C LEU A 694 2.25 6.42 -24.37
N ILE A 695 1.40 6.90 -23.47
CA ILE A 695 1.07 8.33 -23.34
C ILE A 695 2.31 9.16 -23.02
N GLU A 696 3.18 8.70 -22.11
CA GLU A 696 4.43 9.39 -21.79
C GLU A 696 5.35 9.51 -23.02
N ARG A 697 5.46 8.44 -23.82
CA ARG A 697 6.23 8.42 -25.07
C ARG A 697 5.60 9.29 -26.16
N LEU A 698 4.28 9.28 -26.29
CA LEU A 698 3.55 10.13 -27.22
C LEU A 698 3.73 11.61 -26.87
N ARG A 699 3.81 11.98 -25.58
CA ARG A 699 4.08 13.36 -25.12
C ARG A 699 5.48 13.81 -25.54
N ALA A 700 6.45 12.91 -25.39
CA ALA A 700 7.84 13.17 -25.79
C ALA A 700 8.00 13.23 -27.31
N PHE A 701 7.29 12.36 -28.05
CA PHE A 701 7.35 12.33 -29.50
C PHE A 701 6.50 13.43 -30.14
N ALA A 702 5.35 13.81 -29.59
CA ALA A 702 4.39 14.77 -30.17
C ALA A 702 4.01 14.44 -31.63
N PRO A 703 3.36 13.28 -31.90
CA PRO A 703 2.87 12.95 -33.23
C PRO A 703 1.62 13.76 -33.61
N ASP A 704 1.42 14.01 -34.90
CA ASP A 704 0.19 14.62 -35.43
C ASP A 704 -0.97 13.61 -35.41
N ARG A 705 -0.64 12.34 -35.59
CA ARG A 705 -1.57 11.22 -35.68
C ARG A 705 -1.04 9.99 -34.94
N THR A 706 -1.92 9.34 -34.18
CA THR A 706 -1.63 8.07 -33.50
C THR A 706 -2.55 7.00 -34.06
N PHE A 707 -1.98 5.93 -34.60
CA PHE A 707 -2.69 4.84 -35.25
C PHE A 707 -2.59 3.56 -34.43
N PHE A 708 -3.73 3.05 -33.98
CA PHE A 708 -3.84 1.76 -33.29
C PHE A 708 -4.13 0.67 -34.31
N LEU A 709 -3.20 -0.25 -34.49
CA LEU A 709 -3.27 -1.25 -35.54
C LEU A 709 -4.26 -2.36 -35.19
N ALA A 710 -5.16 -2.68 -36.11
CA ALA A 710 -5.97 -3.89 -36.02
C ALA A 710 -5.04 -5.12 -36.17
N ARG A 711 -5.22 -6.18 -35.39
CA ARG A 711 -6.35 -6.47 -34.51
C ARG A 711 -6.09 -6.13 -33.04
N ASP A 712 -4.83 -6.20 -32.64
CA ASP A 712 -4.41 -6.25 -31.23
C ASP A 712 -4.28 -4.86 -30.59
N GLY A 713 -4.30 -3.79 -31.38
CA GLY A 713 -4.38 -2.41 -30.90
C GLY A 713 -5.77 -1.99 -30.39
N TYR A 714 -6.81 -2.83 -30.55
CA TYR A 714 -8.20 -2.47 -30.26
C TYR A 714 -8.43 -2.06 -28.81
N LEU A 715 -8.00 -2.88 -27.85
CA LEU A 715 -8.20 -2.56 -26.45
C LEU A 715 -7.37 -1.36 -26.00
N PHE A 716 -6.15 -1.20 -26.54
CA PHE A 716 -5.32 -0.03 -26.23
C PHE A 716 -5.95 1.27 -26.74
N HIS A 717 -6.56 1.24 -27.94
CA HIS A 717 -7.34 2.36 -28.47
C HIS A 717 -8.49 2.73 -27.53
N ARG A 718 -9.23 1.72 -27.03
CA ARG A 718 -10.33 1.89 -26.08
C ARG A 718 -9.89 2.47 -24.73
N ILE A 719 -8.76 2.02 -24.17
CA ILE A 719 -8.20 2.57 -22.92
C ILE A 719 -7.74 4.02 -23.15
N PHE A 720 -7.05 4.27 -24.27
CA PHE A 720 -6.59 5.61 -24.63
C PHE A 720 -7.76 6.58 -24.79
N ASP A 721 -8.80 6.22 -25.52
CA ASP A 721 -10.00 7.04 -25.69
C ASP A 721 -10.76 7.27 -24.39
N LEU A 722 -10.88 6.23 -23.54
CA LEU A 722 -11.45 6.36 -22.20
C LEU A 722 -10.70 7.44 -21.41
N TRP A 723 -9.37 7.34 -21.32
CA TRP A 723 -8.55 8.28 -20.55
C TRP A 723 -8.51 9.68 -21.16
N ARG A 724 -8.61 9.81 -22.49
CA ARG A 724 -8.81 11.12 -23.14
C ARG A 724 -10.15 11.74 -22.74
N SER A 725 -11.22 10.97 -22.78
CA SER A 725 -12.56 11.45 -22.39
C SER A 725 -12.66 11.83 -20.91
N GLU A 726 -11.88 11.20 -20.04
CA GLU A 726 -11.75 11.52 -18.61
C GLU A 726 -10.74 12.65 -18.31
N GLY A 727 -10.15 13.24 -19.35
CA GLY A 727 -9.25 14.40 -19.24
C GLY A 727 -7.77 14.08 -18.97
N PHE A 728 -7.38 12.81 -18.82
CA PHE A 728 -5.99 12.43 -18.49
C PHE A 728 -5.00 12.60 -19.67
N ALA A 729 -5.48 12.39 -20.89
CA ALA A 729 -4.72 12.56 -22.13
C ALA A 729 -5.39 13.56 -23.08
N ALA A 730 -6.15 14.52 -22.54
CA ALA A 730 -6.90 15.50 -23.34
C ALA A 730 -6.01 16.42 -24.19
N ASP A 731 -4.73 16.55 -23.84
CA ASP A 731 -3.68 17.24 -24.59
C ASP A 731 -3.28 16.54 -25.89
N MET A 732 -3.63 15.25 -26.05
CA MET A 732 -3.23 14.44 -27.20
C MET A 732 -4.25 14.46 -28.35
N PRO A 733 -3.82 14.31 -29.61
CA PRO A 733 -4.73 14.06 -30.73
C PRO A 733 -5.49 12.74 -30.55
N ALA A 734 -6.59 12.59 -31.28
CA ALA A 734 -7.36 11.35 -31.24
C ALA A 734 -6.58 10.17 -31.82
N GLY A 735 -6.79 9.00 -31.22
CA GLY A 735 -6.30 7.75 -31.76
C GLY A 735 -7.20 7.29 -32.88
N ASP A 736 -6.61 6.92 -34.01
CA ASP A 736 -7.31 6.33 -35.15
C ASP A 736 -7.13 4.81 -35.11
N TYR A 737 -8.22 4.03 -35.11
CA TYR A 737 -8.17 2.58 -35.24
C TYR A 737 -8.05 2.18 -36.71
N VAL A 738 -6.98 1.48 -37.08
CA VAL A 738 -6.61 1.25 -38.48
C VAL A 738 -6.66 -0.23 -38.84
N TYR A 739 -7.40 -0.55 -39.90
CA TYR A 739 -7.47 -1.91 -40.43
C TYR A 739 -6.22 -2.25 -41.23
N ALA A 740 -5.17 -2.71 -40.56
CA ALA A 740 -3.93 -3.14 -41.18
C ALA A 740 -3.42 -4.43 -40.52
N SER A 741 -3.68 -5.57 -41.15
CA SER A 741 -3.17 -6.88 -40.71
C SER A 741 -1.80 -7.19 -41.33
N ARG A 742 -1.06 -8.14 -40.74
CA ARG A 742 0.19 -8.65 -41.34
C ARG A 742 0.00 -9.14 -42.78
N ARG A 743 -1.14 -9.78 -43.07
CA ARG A 743 -1.50 -10.29 -44.40
C ARG A 743 -1.62 -9.18 -45.46
N VAL A 744 -2.26 -8.06 -45.16
CA VAL A 744 -2.47 -7.01 -46.18
C VAL A 744 -1.20 -6.23 -46.48
N VAL A 745 -0.37 -5.98 -45.46
CA VAL A 745 0.91 -5.29 -45.65
C VAL A 745 1.98 -6.19 -46.26
N SER A 746 1.99 -7.51 -45.97
CA SER A 746 2.88 -8.46 -46.64
C SER A 746 2.55 -8.56 -48.13
N SER A 747 1.26 -8.62 -48.49
CA SER A 747 0.82 -8.67 -49.89
C SER A 747 1.29 -7.45 -50.69
N ALA A 748 1.27 -6.26 -50.08
CA ALA A 748 1.77 -5.03 -50.71
C ALA A 748 3.31 -4.99 -50.83
N ALA A 749 4.04 -5.61 -49.90
CA ALA A 749 5.49 -5.55 -49.85
C ALA A 749 6.19 -6.37 -50.95
N VAL A 750 5.46 -7.20 -51.70
CA VAL A 750 5.98 -8.00 -52.83
C VAL A 750 5.65 -7.41 -54.20
N ALA A 751 5.19 -6.17 -54.25
CA ALA A 751 4.85 -5.47 -55.49
C ALA A 751 6.04 -5.31 -56.45
N ASP A 752 7.27 -5.29 -55.93
CA ASP A 752 8.50 -5.26 -56.74
C ASP A 752 9.08 -6.66 -56.99
N GLY A 753 8.36 -7.71 -56.58
CA GLY A 753 8.77 -9.11 -56.58
C GLY A 753 9.00 -9.64 -55.16
N MET A 754 8.95 -10.97 -54.99
CA MET A 754 9.20 -11.62 -53.71
C MET A 754 10.66 -12.05 -53.61
N THR A 755 11.35 -11.57 -52.58
CA THR A 755 12.72 -12.01 -52.30
C THR A 755 12.74 -13.33 -51.53
N HIS A 756 13.90 -13.99 -51.53
CA HIS A 756 14.10 -15.18 -50.70
C HIS A 756 13.89 -14.89 -49.20
N GLU A 757 14.40 -13.75 -48.72
CA GLU A 757 14.22 -13.33 -47.32
C GLU A 757 12.75 -13.14 -46.95
N GLN A 758 11.96 -12.54 -47.84
CA GLN A 758 10.50 -12.42 -47.67
C GLN A 758 9.84 -13.79 -47.64
N ALA A 759 10.14 -14.68 -48.59
CA ALA A 759 9.55 -16.02 -48.63
C ALA A 759 9.81 -16.82 -47.34
N VAL A 760 11.01 -16.70 -46.76
CA VAL A 760 11.41 -17.41 -45.53
C VAL A 760 10.64 -16.97 -44.28
N VAL A 761 10.03 -15.77 -44.28
CA VAL A 761 9.19 -15.30 -43.16
C VAL A 761 8.05 -16.28 -42.87
N ALA A 762 7.50 -16.92 -43.90
CA ALA A 762 6.45 -17.93 -43.75
C ALA A 762 6.94 -19.21 -43.05
N PHE A 763 8.25 -19.44 -42.93
CA PHE A 763 8.83 -20.63 -42.30
C PHE A 763 9.28 -20.42 -40.85
N TYR A 764 9.18 -19.19 -40.33
CA TYR A 764 9.46 -18.92 -38.92
C TYR A 764 8.50 -19.64 -37.98
N ASN A 765 7.28 -19.94 -38.46
CA ASN A 765 6.39 -20.85 -37.76
C ASN A 765 6.75 -22.30 -38.12
N PRO A 766 7.17 -23.15 -37.16
CA PRO A 766 7.56 -24.54 -37.45
C PRO A 766 6.41 -25.44 -37.97
N LYS A 767 5.15 -24.98 -37.87
CA LYS A 767 3.97 -25.61 -38.46
C LYS A 767 3.76 -25.25 -39.94
N GLN A 768 4.42 -24.19 -40.41
CA GLN A 768 4.33 -23.64 -41.76
C GLN A 768 5.66 -23.90 -42.47
N GLN A 769 5.70 -24.90 -43.34
CA GLN A 769 6.97 -25.32 -43.95
C GLN A 769 6.81 -25.71 -45.41
N GLY A 770 5.87 -25.16 -46.17
CA GLY A 770 5.71 -25.49 -47.59
C GLY A 770 5.44 -24.26 -48.46
N LEU A 771 5.49 -24.43 -49.78
CA LEU A 771 5.23 -23.33 -50.71
C LEU A 771 3.83 -22.73 -50.52
N LEU A 772 2.85 -23.56 -50.17
CA LEU A 772 1.50 -23.14 -49.79
C LEU A 772 1.50 -22.14 -48.62
N SER A 773 2.37 -22.31 -47.63
CA SER A 773 2.49 -21.37 -46.51
C SER A 773 3.04 -20.02 -46.95
N VAL A 774 4.00 -20.01 -47.88
CA VAL A 774 4.52 -18.79 -48.51
C VAL A 774 3.39 -18.08 -49.25
N LEU A 775 2.72 -18.78 -50.16
CA LEU A 775 1.65 -18.21 -50.98
C LEU A 775 0.51 -17.64 -50.11
N LYS A 776 0.05 -18.38 -49.09
CA LYS A 776 -0.99 -17.91 -48.16
C LYS A 776 -0.57 -16.67 -47.37
N THR A 777 0.68 -16.62 -46.90
CA THR A 777 1.24 -15.48 -46.13
C THR A 777 1.17 -14.17 -46.93
N TYR A 778 1.36 -14.26 -48.25
CA TYR A 778 1.36 -13.12 -49.17
C TYR A 778 0.04 -12.95 -49.93
N GLY A 779 -1.02 -13.69 -49.55
CA GLY A 779 -2.35 -13.54 -50.16
C GLY A 779 -2.46 -14.06 -51.60
N LEU A 780 -1.48 -14.82 -52.08
CA LEU A 780 -1.41 -15.37 -53.43
C LEU A 780 -2.32 -16.60 -53.56
N ASP A 781 -3.09 -16.68 -54.65
CA ASP A 781 -3.95 -17.85 -54.91
C ASP A 781 -3.08 -19.05 -55.30
N PRO A 782 -3.06 -20.14 -54.52
CA PRO A 782 -2.18 -21.26 -54.83
C PRO A 782 -2.45 -21.89 -56.20
N ALA A 783 -3.69 -21.81 -56.71
CA ALA A 783 -4.05 -22.33 -58.03
C ALA A 783 -3.21 -21.71 -59.16
N ASP A 784 -2.77 -20.46 -58.99
CA ASP A 784 -1.97 -19.74 -59.97
C ASP A 784 -0.51 -20.22 -60.04
N PHE A 785 -0.06 -21.06 -59.09
CA PHE A 785 1.35 -21.44 -58.95
C PHE A 785 1.58 -22.96 -59.01
N ILE A 786 0.53 -23.80 -59.01
CA ILE A 786 0.66 -25.27 -59.00
C ILE A 786 1.52 -25.78 -60.16
N ASP A 787 1.22 -25.38 -61.40
CA ASP A 787 1.93 -25.87 -62.59
C ASP A 787 3.41 -25.47 -62.58
N ARG A 788 3.72 -24.26 -62.10
CA ARG A 788 5.09 -23.76 -62.00
C ARG A 788 5.86 -24.39 -60.85
N ALA A 789 5.21 -24.61 -59.70
CA ALA A 789 5.79 -25.36 -58.60
C ALA A 789 6.18 -26.78 -59.04
N ALA A 790 5.32 -27.47 -59.79
CA ALA A 790 5.63 -28.77 -60.36
C ALA A 790 6.82 -28.74 -61.33
N ALA A 791 6.92 -27.71 -62.17
CA ALA A 791 8.04 -27.52 -63.08
C ALA A 791 9.40 -27.34 -62.37
N HIS A 792 9.39 -26.82 -61.13
CA HIS A 792 10.57 -26.64 -60.28
C HIS A 792 10.80 -27.79 -59.29
N GLY A 793 10.07 -28.91 -59.43
CA GLY A 793 10.32 -30.15 -58.69
C GLY A 793 9.59 -30.27 -57.35
N PHE A 794 8.49 -29.54 -57.15
CA PHE A 794 7.55 -29.79 -56.05
C PHE A 794 6.47 -30.79 -56.49
N GLU A 795 6.30 -31.89 -55.77
CA GLU A 795 5.24 -32.87 -56.06
C GLU A 795 3.86 -32.32 -55.69
N SER A 796 3.82 -31.47 -54.67
CA SER A 796 2.65 -30.70 -54.27
C SER A 796 3.07 -29.39 -53.63
N ILE A 797 2.20 -28.38 -53.68
CA ILE A 797 2.46 -27.06 -53.08
C ILE A 797 2.49 -27.10 -51.54
N ASP A 798 1.85 -28.09 -50.91
CA ASP A 798 1.89 -28.32 -49.45
C ASP A 798 3.06 -29.20 -49.02
N GLU A 799 3.91 -29.62 -49.97
CA GLU A 799 5.14 -30.35 -49.67
C GLU A 799 6.06 -29.53 -48.74
N ARG A 800 6.68 -30.22 -47.78
CA ARG A 800 7.49 -29.62 -46.74
C ARG A 800 8.91 -29.28 -47.23
N VAL A 801 9.27 -28.01 -47.19
CA VAL A 801 10.59 -27.40 -47.30
C VAL A 801 11.27 -27.40 -45.93
N GLU A 802 12.20 -28.33 -45.71
CA GLU A 802 12.93 -28.48 -44.43
C GLU A 802 14.14 -27.55 -44.31
N ASP A 803 14.79 -27.24 -45.44
CA ASP A 803 15.92 -26.30 -45.53
C ASP A 803 15.44 -25.01 -46.19
N TRP A 804 15.66 -23.87 -45.53
CA TRP A 804 15.28 -22.57 -46.10
C TRP A 804 16.10 -22.26 -47.36
N GLN A 805 17.26 -22.87 -47.55
CA GLN A 805 18.09 -22.75 -48.76
C GLN A 805 17.74 -23.80 -49.83
N ASP A 806 16.56 -24.42 -49.79
CA ASP A 806 16.15 -25.44 -50.76
C ASP A 806 16.32 -24.91 -52.21
N PRO A 807 17.14 -25.56 -53.05
CA PRO A 807 17.39 -25.14 -54.42
C PRO A 807 16.12 -25.02 -55.27
N ARG A 808 15.09 -25.82 -54.99
CA ARG A 808 13.80 -25.78 -55.68
C ARG A 808 13.05 -24.50 -55.35
N LEU A 809 13.07 -24.08 -54.08
CA LEU A 809 12.48 -22.83 -53.64
C LEU A 809 13.20 -21.64 -54.27
N LEU A 810 14.54 -21.65 -54.26
CA LEU A 810 15.34 -20.58 -54.87
C LEU A 810 15.10 -20.48 -56.38
N ALA A 811 15.02 -21.61 -57.08
CA ALA A 811 14.72 -21.66 -58.52
C ALA A 811 13.28 -21.17 -58.81
N PHE A 812 12.31 -21.58 -58.00
CA PHE A 812 10.93 -21.12 -58.11
C PHE A 812 10.82 -19.60 -57.92
N LEU A 813 11.53 -19.03 -56.93
CA LEU A 813 11.54 -17.59 -56.70
C LEU A 813 12.33 -16.81 -57.76
N ALA A 814 13.28 -17.42 -58.45
CA ALA A 814 14.02 -16.79 -59.54
C ALA A 814 13.29 -16.83 -60.90
N ASP A 815 12.17 -17.55 -61.01
CA ASP A 815 11.39 -17.69 -62.24
C ASP A 815 10.63 -16.39 -62.58
N ASP A 816 10.85 -15.88 -63.80
CA ASP A 816 10.27 -14.62 -64.26
C ASP A 816 8.74 -14.65 -64.34
N ASP A 817 8.14 -15.79 -64.69
CA ASP A 817 6.69 -15.95 -64.78
C ASP A 817 6.05 -15.99 -63.38
N VAL A 818 6.72 -16.64 -62.43
CA VAL A 818 6.33 -16.62 -61.00
C VAL A 818 6.41 -15.20 -60.47
N GLN A 819 7.52 -14.51 -60.69
CA GLN A 819 7.72 -13.13 -60.22
C GLN A 819 6.75 -12.15 -60.89
N ALA A 820 6.40 -12.32 -62.16
CA ALA A 820 5.40 -11.49 -62.83
C ALA A 820 4.03 -11.60 -62.15
N ARG A 821 3.56 -12.82 -61.85
CA ARG A 821 2.29 -13.04 -61.14
C ARG A 821 2.29 -12.44 -59.73
N ILE A 822 3.42 -12.56 -59.02
CA ILE A 822 3.59 -11.98 -57.69
C ILE A 822 3.51 -10.45 -57.76
N ARG A 823 4.22 -9.83 -58.72
CA ARG A 823 4.18 -8.37 -58.93
C ARG A 823 2.79 -7.88 -59.26
N ASP A 824 2.07 -8.54 -60.17
CA ASP A 824 0.70 -8.15 -60.55
C ASP A 824 -0.24 -8.14 -59.33
N HIS A 825 -0.14 -9.15 -58.46
CA HIS A 825 -0.89 -9.19 -57.21
C HIS A 825 -0.45 -8.08 -56.24
N GLY A 826 0.85 -7.94 -56.04
CA GLY A 826 1.45 -6.99 -55.11
C GLY A 826 1.17 -5.53 -55.49
N ASP A 827 1.19 -5.19 -56.78
CA ASP A 827 0.90 -3.84 -57.27
C ASP A 827 -0.54 -3.41 -56.95
N VAL A 828 -1.50 -4.30 -57.16
CA VAL A 828 -2.91 -4.05 -56.79
C VAL A 828 -3.05 -3.88 -55.27
N ALA A 829 -2.40 -4.76 -54.49
CA ALA A 829 -2.43 -4.68 -53.03
C ALA A 829 -1.77 -3.40 -52.50
N ARG A 830 -0.61 -3.01 -53.05
CA ARG A 830 0.14 -1.79 -52.71
C ARG A 830 -0.67 -0.54 -53.04
N ALA A 831 -1.29 -0.46 -54.22
CA ALA A 831 -2.11 0.68 -54.60
C ALA A 831 -3.33 0.85 -53.68
N LEU A 832 -4.03 -0.23 -53.35
CA LEU A 832 -5.18 -0.17 -52.44
C LEU A 832 -4.78 0.15 -51.00
N LEU A 833 -3.66 -0.41 -50.52
CA LEU A 833 -3.11 -0.11 -49.20
C LEU A 833 -2.70 1.36 -49.12
N HIS A 834 -1.97 1.87 -50.13
CA HIS A 834 -1.57 3.27 -50.23
C HIS A 834 -2.78 4.20 -50.17
N ASP A 835 -3.80 3.98 -51.02
CA ASP A 835 -5.00 4.80 -51.05
C ASP A 835 -5.78 4.76 -49.73
N TYR A 836 -5.85 3.60 -49.07
CA TYR A 836 -6.47 3.48 -47.75
C TYR A 836 -5.70 4.30 -46.69
N PHE A 837 -4.36 4.22 -46.69
CA PHE A 837 -3.51 4.97 -45.76
C PHE A 837 -3.52 6.48 -46.07
N ALA A 838 -3.62 6.88 -47.34
CA ALA A 838 -3.87 8.25 -47.74
C ALA A 838 -5.22 8.75 -47.21
N GLN A 839 -6.28 7.95 -47.37
CA GLN A 839 -7.65 8.27 -46.97
C GLN A 839 -7.79 8.49 -45.46
N ILE A 840 -7.09 7.70 -44.63
CA ILE A 840 -7.11 7.86 -43.15
C ILE A 840 -6.13 8.93 -42.65
N GLY A 841 -5.42 9.61 -43.56
CA GLY A 841 -4.55 10.73 -43.24
C GLY A 841 -3.14 10.35 -42.77
N PHE A 842 -2.69 9.10 -42.99
CA PHE A 842 -1.32 8.69 -42.65
C PHE A 842 -0.28 9.41 -43.51
N LEU A 843 -0.49 9.48 -44.82
CA LEU A 843 0.42 10.17 -45.76
C LEU A 843 0.32 11.70 -45.70
N SER A 844 -0.62 12.24 -44.92
CA SER A 844 -0.73 13.69 -44.65
C SER A 844 -0.12 14.09 -43.31
N ALA A 845 0.27 13.14 -42.47
CA ALA A 845 0.95 13.43 -41.21
C ALA A 845 2.41 13.80 -41.48
N GLU A 846 3.00 14.66 -40.66
CA GLU A 846 4.45 14.84 -40.66
C GLU A 846 5.09 13.77 -39.74
N ARG A 847 4.43 13.49 -38.62
CA ARG A 847 4.88 12.56 -37.58
C ARG A 847 3.75 11.62 -37.19
N ALA A 848 3.99 10.32 -37.30
CA ALA A 848 2.99 9.29 -37.04
C ALA A 848 3.47 8.31 -35.97
N ALA A 849 2.59 8.00 -35.02
CA ALA A 849 2.81 6.93 -34.04
C ALA A 849 1.99 5.69 -34.42
N LEU A 850 2.61 4.51 -34.42
CA LEU A 850 1.94 3.22 -34.56
C LEU A 850 1.90 2.51 -33.20
N VAL A 851 0.75 1.92 -32.86
CA VAL A 851 0.55 1.21 -31.59
C VAL A 851 0.01 -0.20 -31.86
N ASP A 852 0.68 -1.21 -31.32
CA ASP A 852 0.33 -2.62 -31.49
C ASP A 852 0.88 -3.47 -30.32
N ILE A 853 0.49 -4.74 -30.21
CA ILE A 853 1.25 -5.71 -29.40
C ILE A 853 2.56 -6.05 -30.10
N GLY A 854 2.47 -6.39 -31.40
CA GLY A 854 3.55 -6.50 -32.40
C GLY A 854 4.94 -6.99 -31.96
N TRP A 855 5.07 -8.27 -31.59
CA TRP A 855 6.33 -8.89 -31.14
C TRP A 855 7.56 -8.62 -32.02
N ASN A 856 7.40 -8.57 -33.34
CA ASN A 856 8.51 -8.41 -34.30
C ASN A 856 8.48 -7.09 -35.09
N GLY A 857 7.50 -6.21 -34.82
CA GLY A 857 7.28 -4.97 -35.59
C GLY A 857 7.01 -5.19 -37.08
N THR A 858 6.53 -6.38 -37.48
CA THR A 858 6.42 -6.82 -38.88
C THR A 858 5.53 -5.91 -39.73
N ILE A 859 4.45 -5.37 -39.16
CA ILE A 859 3.52 -4.51 -39.91
C ILE A 859 4.24 -3.23 -40.36
N GLN A 860 4.88 -2.52 -39.44
CA GLN A 860 5.64 -1.32 -39.75
C GLN A 860 6.78 -1.58 -40.74
N LYS A 861 7.46 -2.74 -40.63
CA LYS A 861 8.51 -3.14 -41.58
C LYS A 861 7.95 -3.29 -43.00
N PHE A 862 6.86 -4.03 -43.17
CA PHE A 862 6.24 -4.21 -44.49
C PHE A 862 5.62 -2.92 -45.04
N MET A 863 5.10 -2.03 -44.19
CA MET A 863 4.68 -0.69 -44.61
C MET A 863 5.84 0.13 -45.16
N GLN A 864 6.98 0.16 -44.45
CA GLN A 864 8.19 0.85 -44.89
C GLN A 864 8.69 0.29 -46.24
N GLN A 865 8.64 -1.03 -46.43
CA GLN A 865 9.00 -1.66 -47.71
C GLN A 865 8.02 -1.33 -48.84
N SER A 866 6.71 -1.25 -48.53
CA SER A 866 5.67 -1.07 -49.54
C SER A 866 5.67 0.33 -50.16
N PHE A 867 5.82 1.39 -49.36
CA PHE A 867 5.77 2.78 -49.85
C PHE A 867 6.59 3.75 -48.98
N GLY A 868 7.61 3.27 -48.27
CA GLY A 868 8.50 4.12 -47.47
C GLY A 868 9.46 5.01 -48.29
N ALA A 869 9.55 4.78 -49.60
CA ALA A 869 10.24 5.66 -50.55
C ALA A 869 9.35 6.81 -51.06
N ASP A 870 8.06 6.82 -50.72
CA ASP A 870 7.16 7.93 -51.01
C ASP A 870 7.62 9.19 -50.23
N GLY A 871 7.74 10.33 -50.93
CA GLY A 871 8.12 11.60 -50.31
C GLY A 871 7.11 12.11 -49.27
N HIS A 872 5.91 11.54 -49.25
CA HIS A 872 4.85 11.81 -48.27
C HIS A 872 4.82 10.81 -47.10
N TYR A 873 5.78 9.88 -47.02
CA TYR A 873 5.86 8.96 -45.89
C TYR A 873 6.31 9.69 -44.60
N PRO A 874 5.53 9.65 -43.50
CA PRO A 874 5.82 10.42 -42.29
C PRO A 874 7.06 9.92 -41.52
N ASP A 875 7.53 10.71 -40.54
CA ASP A 875 8.40 10.20 -39.48
C ASP A 875 7.60 9.25 -38.57
N VAL A 876 7.75 7.95 -38.82
CA VAL A 876 7.01 6.90 -38.11
C VAL A 876 7.80 6.38 -36.91
N ARG A 877 7.17 6.38 -35.73
CA ARG A 877 7.62 5.62 -34.55
C ARG A 877 6.59 4.58 -34.13
N GLY A 878 7.07 3.36 -33.85
CA GLY A 878 6.23 2.26 -33.38
C GLY A 878 6.42 2.00 -31.90
N PHE A 879 5.32 1.97 -31.15
CA PHE A 879 5.26 1.67 -29.73
C PHE A 879 4.52 0.34 -29.53
N TYR A 880 5.25 -0.67 -29.08
CA TYR A 880 4.77 -2.05 -28.99
C TYR A 880 4.65 -2.49 -27.54
N PHE A 881 3.63 -3.30 -27.22
CA PHE A 881 3.53 -3.93 -25.90
C PHE A 881 4.81 -4.72 -25.60
N ALA A 882 5.25 -5.52 -26.57
CA ALA A 882 6.45 -6.34 -26.47
C ALA A 882 7.21 -6.39 -27.80
N LEU A 883 8.54 -6.34 -27.74
CA LEU A 883 9.42 -6.39 -28.90
C LEU A 883 10.53 -7.44 -28.71
N VAL A 884 10.68 -8.34 -29.67
CA VAL A 884 11.49 -9.58 -29.61
C VAL A 884 12.51 -9.66 -30.76
N THR A 885 12.88 -8.53 -31.36
CA THR A 885 13.55 -8.39 -32.68
C THR A 885 14.92 -9.05 -32.86
N GLY A 886 15.46 -9.81 -31.90
CA GLY A 886 16.75 -10.52 -31.99
C GLY A 886 16.72 -11.93 -32.60
N LEU A 887 15.58 -12.44 -33.09
CA LEU A 887 15.51 -13.78 -33.69
C LEU A 887 15.77 -13.83 -35.21
N HIS A 888 15.62 -12.72 -35.95
CA HIS A 888 15.52 -12.76 -37.42
C HIS A 888 16.19 -11.59 -38.20
N GLY A 889 17.30 -11.04 -37.70
CA GLY A 889 18.14 -10.09 -38.43
C GLY A 889 17.91 -8.60 -38.09
N ASP A 890 19.00 -7.84 -38.06
CA ASP A 890 19.01 -6.41 -37.75
C ASP A 890 18.40 -5.60 -38.89
N PHE A 891 17.44 -4.73 -38.55
CA PHE A 891 16.79 -3.81 -39.48
C PHE A 891 17.42 -2.42 -39.38
N GLU A 892 17.66 -1.75 -40.52
CA GLU A 892 18.06 -0.34 -40.56
C GLU A 892 16.94 0.54 -39.96
N GLY A 893 17.21 1.26 -38.87
CA GLY A 893 16.21 2.07 -38.17
C GLY A 893 15.51 1.39 -37.00
N SER A 894 16.16 0.39 -36.39
CA SER A 894 15.69 -0.25 -35.14
C SER A 894 15.40 0.74 -34.00
N ASP A 895 16.01 1.93 -34.01
CA ASP A 895 15.74 3.05 -33.09
C ASP A 895 14.32 3.62 -33.22
N ARG A 896 13.57 3.28 -34.28
CA ARG A 896 12.18 3.71 -34.52
C ARG A 896 11.13 2.76 -33.96
N LEU A 897 11.55 1.61 -33.41
CA LEU A 897 10.69 0.62 -32.76
C LEU A 897 11.00 0.59 -31.26
N GLU A 898 10.00 0.69 -30.42
CA GLU A 898 10.16 0.60 -28.96
C GLU A 898 9.22 -0.45 -28.37
N GLY A 899 9.80 -1.43 -27.66
CA GLY A 899 9.04 -2.32 -26.78
C GLY A 899 8.91 -1.72 -25.38
N LEU A 900 7.69 -1.47 -24.92
CA LEU A 900 7.47 -0.84 -23.61
C LEU A 900 7.55 -1.88 -22.48
N MET A 901 6.67 -2.88 -22.46
CA MET A 901 6.66 -3.88 -21.39
C MET A 901 7.80 -4.88 -21.52
N LEU A 902 8.10 -5.29 -22.76
CA LEU A 902 9.26 -6.12 -23.10
C LEU A 902 10.01 -5.50 -24.28
N ASP A 903 11.32 -5.34 -24.14
CA ASP A 903 12.23 -5.14 -25.26
C ASP A 903 13.43 -6.07 -25.11
N MET A 904 13.42 -7.16 -25.88
CA MET A 904 14.44 -8.21 -25.80
C MET A 904 15.86 -7.70 -26.06
N ARG A 905 16.01 -6.58 -26.79
CA ARG A 905 17.32 -5.96 -27.03
C ARG A 905 17.97 -5.45 -25.74
N ARG A 906 17.17 -5.16 -24.71
CA ARG A 906 17.65 -4.75 -23.39
C ARG A 906 18.22 -5.93 -22.57
N GLY A 907 17.99 -7.17 -22.99
CA GLY A 907 18.49 -8.36 -22.30
C GLY A 907 17.93 -8.58 -20.89
N ASN A 908 16.80 -7.94 -20.55
CA ASN A 908 16.22 -8.02 -19.21
C ASN A 908 15.41 -9.33 -19.02
N PRO A 909 15.86 -10.27 -18.18
CA PRO A 909 15.16 -11.55 -18.00
C PRO A 909 13.78 -11.41 -17.35
N PHE A 910 13.52 -10.33 -16.60
CA PHE A 910 12.25 -10.10 -15.92
C PHE A 910 11.12 -9.71 -16.88
N GLU A 911 11.45 -9.13 -18.04
CA GLU A 911 10.45 -8.75 -19.05
C GLU A 911 9.93 -9.95 -19.85
N ARG A 912 10.66 -11.07 -19.79
CA ARG A 912 10.43 -12.25 -20.61
C ARG A 912 9.04 -12.89 -20.40
N ALA A 913 8.43 -12.70 -19.23
CA ALA A 913 7.11 -13.25 -18.94
C ALA A 913 6.06 -12.85 -19.99
N CYS A 914 6.18 -11.66 -20.60
CA CYS A 914 5.32 -11.22 -21.70
C CYS A 914 5.42 -12.14 -22.93
N PHE A 915 6.60 -12.68 -23.22
CA PHE A 915 6.86 -13.55 -24.38
C PHE A 915 6.60 -15.04 -24.11
N ASP A 916 6.67 -15.48 -22.85
CA ASP A 916 6.56 -16.92 -22.53
C ASP A 916 5.13 -17.48 -22.67
N PHE A 917 4.12 -16.62 -22.89
CA PHE A 917 2.74 -16.98 -23.25
C PHE A 917 2.05 -15.80 -23.96
N GLU A 918 2.43 -15.56 -25.22
CA GLU A 918 1.97 -14.42 -26.05
C GLU A 918 0.46 -14.43 -26.29
N GLU A 919 -0.13 -15.62 -26.44
CA GLU A 919 -1.53 -15.78 -26.82
C GLU A 919 -2.48 -15.19 -25.76
N LEU A 920 -2.06 -15.13 -24.50
CA LEU A 920 -2.83 -14.49 -23.43
C LEU A 920 -3.04 -12.99 -23.71
N PHE A 921 -1.98 -12.31 -24.14
CA PHE A 921 -2.01 -10.87 -24.36
C PHE A 921 -2.72 -10.52 -25.67
N GLU A 922 -2.47 -11.28 -26.73
CA GLU A 922 -3.15 -11.13 -28.02
C GLU A 922 -4.66 -11.36 -27.86
N GLN A 923 -5.08 -12.44 -27.20
CA GLN A 923 -6.50 -12.68 -26.92
C GLN A 923 -7.10 -11.60 -26.01
N GLY A 924 -6.32 -11.07 -25.06
CA GLY A 924 -6.74 -9.98 -24.19
C GLY A 924 -7.07 -8.70 -24.95
N ALA A 925 -6.24 -8.33 -25.93
CA ALA A 925 -6.31 -7.05 -26.61
C ALA A 925 -7.09 -7.06 -27.96
N ARG A 926 -7.38 -8.26 -28.51
CA ARG A 926 -7.99 -8.40 -29.84
C ARG A 926 -9.34 -7.72 -30.01
N SER A 927 -9.60 -7.25 -31.22
CA SER A 927 -10.94 -6.85 -31.67
C SER A 927 -11.92 -8.04 -31.80
N PRO A 928 -13.22 -7.82 -31.52
CA PRO A 928 -14.27 -8.80 -31.83
C PRO A 928 -14.47 -9.01 -33.34
N GLU A 929 -14.04 -8.07 -34.17
CA GLU A 929 -14.11 -8.15 -35.63
C GLU A 929 -13.16 -9.21 -36.20
N ALA A 930 -13.39 -9.58 -37.45
CA ALA A 930 -12.55 -10.55 -38.16
C ALA A 930 -11.29 -9.86 -38.72
N THR A 931 -10.21 -10.63 -38.90
CA THR A 931 -8.94 -10.12 -39.46
C THR A 931 -9.15 -9.53 -40.87
N THR A 932 -8.51 -8.39 -41.13
CA THR A 932 -8.48 -7.77 -42.47
C THR A 932 -7.72 -8.65 -43.45
N ILE A 933 -8.34 -9.02 -44.57
CA ILE A 933 -7.74 -9.90 -45.59
C ILE A 933 -7.45 -9.19 -46.92
N GLY A 934 -7.80 -7.92 -47.04
CA GLY A 934 -7.54 -7.07 -48.19
C GLY A 934 -8.34 -5.77 -48.12
N TYR A 935 -8.41 -5.06 -49.24
CA TYR A 935 -9.22 -3.85 -49.40
C TYR A 935 -10.05 -3.95 -50.67
N VAL A 936 -11.15 -3.19 -50.72
CA VAL A 936 -12.01 -3.07 -51.90
C VAL A 936 -12.28 -1.60 -52.16
N ARG A 937 -12.13 -1.17 -53.41
CA ARG A 937 -12.53 0.17 -53.86
C ARG A 937 -14.02 0.19 -54.13
N GLN A 938 -14.72 1.14 -53.52
CA GLN A 938 -16.15 1.42 -53.73
C GLN A 938 -16.30 2.90 -54.06
N GLY A 939 -16.37 3.23 -55.36
CA GLY A 939 -16.29 4.61 -55.82
C GLY A 939 -14.92 5.23 -55.49
N ASP A 940 -14.94 6.42 -54.86
CA ASP A 940 -13.73 7.13 -54.45
C ASP A 940 -13.18 6.67 -53.09
N ARG A 941 -13.82 5.69 -52.44
CA ARG A 941 -13.46 5.22 -51.09
C ARG A 941 -12.85 3.83 -51.12
N VAL A 942 -11.79 3.61 -50.37
CA VAL A 942 -11.21 2.28 -50.11
C VAL A 942 -11.64 1.81 -48.74
N SER A 943 -12.22 0.60 -48.68
CA SER A 943 -12.73 -0.02 -47.45
C SER A 943 -12.05 -1.36 -47.17
N PRO A 944 -11.81 -1.71 -45.89
CA PRO A 944 -11.23 -3.00 -45.54
C PRO A 944 -12.20 -4.15 -45.86
N ARG A 945 -11.64 -5.25 -46.36
CA ARG A 945 -12.33 -6.52 -46.54
C ARG A 945 -11.95 -7.45 -45.40
N LEU A 946 -12.92 -7.78 -44.56
CA LEU A 946 -12.72 -8.68 -43.41
C LEU A 946 -12.95 -10.15 -43.80
N LYS A 947 -12.34 -11.07 -43.05
CA LYS A 947 -12.58 -12.51 -43.21
C LYS A 947 -14.05 -12.86 -42.91
N HIS A 948 -14.63 -13.81 -43.66
CA HIS A 948 -16.02 -14.22 -43.48
C HIS A 948 -16.21 -15.04 -42.19
N ASP A 949 -17.38 -14.93 -41.55
CA ASP A 949 -17.68 -15.63 -40.29
C ASP A 949 -17.77 -17.15 -40.44
N ASP A 950 -18.00 -17.65 -41.65
CA ASP A 950 -18.01 -19.09 -41.97
C ASP A 950 -16.61 -19.71 -42.04
N ALA A 951 -15.53 -18.92 -41.93
CA ALA A 951 -14.18 -19.46 -41.93
C ALA A 951 -13.95 -20.36 -40.68
N PRO A 952 -13.27 -21.51 -40.80
CA PRO A 952 -13.14 -22.49 -39.71
C PRO A 952 -12.52 -21.95 -38.42
N ASP A 953 -11.47 -21.14 -38.54
CA ASP A 953 -10.79 -20.44 -37.46
C ASP A 953 -11.67 -19.34 -36.85
N ARG A 954 -12.39 -18.58 -37.69
CA ARG A 954 -13.28 -17.51 -37.27
C ARG A 954 -14.44 -18.00 -36.39
N ARG A 955 -15.00 -19.18 -36.67
CA ARG A 955 -16.02 -19.80 -35.80
C ARG A 955 -15.53 -20.03 -34.37
N GLY A 956 -14.25 -20.40 -34.21
CA GLY A 956 -13.64 -20.56 -32.89
C GLY A 956 -13.55 -19.23 -32.13
N GLU A 957 -13.13 -18.16 -32.82
CA GLU A 957 -13.06 -16.82 -32.22
C GLU A 957 -14.43 -16.30 -31.78
N LEU A 958 -15.45 -16.46 -32.62
CA LEU A 958 -16.83 -16.05 -32.33
C LEU A 958 -17.37 -16.74 -31.08
N ALA A 959 -17.05 -18.02 -30.89
CA ALA A 959 -17.43 -18.77 -29.69
C ALA A 959 -16.77 -18.23 -28.41
N CYS A 960 -15.58 -17.65 -28.53
CA CYS A 960 -14.84 -17.06 -27.40
C CYS A 960 -15.15 -15.58 -27.17
N ASN A 961 -15.80 -14.87 -28.10
CA ASN A 961 -16.08 -13.43 -27.98
C ASN A 961 -16.75 -13.05 -26.65
N PRO A 962 -17.78 -13.76 -26.13
CA PRO A 962 -18.38 -13.41 -24.83
C PRO A 962 -17.39 -13.49 -23.65
N LEU A 963 -16.39 -14.38 -23.72
CA LEU A 963 -15.36 -14.51 -22.69
C LEU A 963 -14.34 -13.37 -22.80
N ILE A 964 -13.97 -12.99 -24.03
CA ILE A 964 -13.10 -11.84 -24.30
C ILE A 964 -13.78 -10.53 -23.92
N ASP A 965 -15.07 -10.37 -24.20
CA ASP A 965 -15.83 -9.19 -23.80
C ASP A 965 -15.85 -9.02 -22.28
N ALA A 966 -16.06 -10.12 -21.52
CA ALA A 966 -15.98 -10.10 -20.06
C ALA A 966 -14.57 -9.75 -19.56
N LEU A 967 -13.54 -10.30 -20.20
CA LEU A 967 -12.13 -10.00 -19.92
C LEU A 967 -11.81 -8.52 -20.15
N GLN A 968 -12.20 -7.97 -21.29
CA GLN A 968 -11.99 -6.57 -21.65
C GLN A 968 -12.82 -5.61 -20.79
N ALA A 969 -14.04 -6.00 -20.39
CA ALA A 969 -14.83 -5.25 -19.43
C ALA A 969 -14.10 -5.14 -18.07
N GLY A 970 -13.45 -6.22 -17.63
CA GLY A 970 -12.58 -6.20 -16.45
C GLY A 970 -11.39 -5.23 -16.60
N VAL A 971 -10.72 -5.24 -17.76
CA VAL A 971 -9.62 -4.30 -18.05
C VAL A 971 -10.10 -2.85 -18.03
N LEU A 972 -11.22 -2.54 -18.68
CA LEU A 972 -11.79 -1.19 -18.72
C LEU A 972 -12.26 -0.73 -17.34
N CYS A 973 -12.80 -1.65 -16.52
CA CYS A 973 -13.08 -1.39 -15.12
C CYS A 973 -11.81 -0.98 -14.36
N HIS A 974 -10.70 -1.70 -14.54
CA HIS A 974 -9.41 -1.34 -13.94
C HIS A 974 -8.93 0.04 -14.43
N ALA A 975 -9.03 0.30 -15.74
CA ALA A 975 -8.57 1.52 -16.38
C ALA A 975 -9.21 2.80 -15.78
N ARG A 976 -10.50 2.76 -15.43
CA ARG A 976 -11.19 3.89 -14.76
C ARG A 976 -10.57 4.24 -13.41
N HIS A 977 -10.15 3.23 -12.63
CA HIS A 977 -9.56 3.44 -11.31
C HIS A 977 -8.05 3.72 -11.37
N PHE A 978 -7.38 3.26 -12.43
CA PHE A 978 -5.96 3.48 -12.65
C PHE A 978 -5.60 4.97 -12.77
N VAL A 979 -6.35 5.74 -13.55
CA VAL A 979 -6.10 7.20 -13.70
C VAL A 979 -6.28 7.93 -12.39
N ALA A 980 -7.29 7.57 -11.59
CA ALA A 980 -7.48 8.17 -10.27
C ALA A 980 -6.27 7.88 -9.35
N ALA A 981 -5.75 6.65 -9.34
CA ALA A 981 -4.53 6.32 -8.59
C ALA A 981 -3.30 7.04 -9.12
N GLN A 982 -3.18 7.22 -10.44
CA GLN A 982 -2.09 7.98 -11.06
C GLN A 982 -2.16 9.46 -10.66
N ARG A 983 -3.34 10.07 -10.65
CA ARG A 983 -3.51 11.45 -10.20
C ARG A 983 -3.10 11.63 -8.74
N LEU A 984 -3.48 10.68 -7.88
CA LEU A 984 -3.16 10.69 -6.45
C LEU A 984 -1.66 10.47 -6.17
N THR A 985 -0.99 9.59 -6.91
CA THR A 985 0.38 9.14 -6.60
C THR A 985 1.46 9.79 -7.46
N GLY A 986 1.11 10.32 -8.64
CA GLY A 986 2.06 10.85 -9.61
C GLY A 986 2.98 9.82 -10.26
N MET A 987 2.82 8.53 -9.96
CA MET A 987 3.76 7.50 -10.41
C MET A 987 3.67 7.26 -11.92
N GLY A 988 4.84 7.25 -12.57
CA GLY A 988 4.99 7.03 -14.01
C GLY A 988 5.25 5.57 -14.38
N PHE A 989 5.35 5.33 -15.69
CA PHE A 989 5.54 4.00 -16.27
C PHE A 989 6.69 3.18 -15.65
N GLU A 990 7.89 3.75 -15.59
CA GLU A 990 9.10 3.05 -15.11
C GLU A 990 9.00 2.66 -13.63
N THR A 991 8.24 3.42 -12.84
CA THR A 991 8.00 3.15 -11.42
C THR A 991 7.03 1.97 -11.23
N LEU A 992 6.04 1.83 -12.10
CA LEU A 992 4.99 0.80 -12.00
C LEU A 992 5.39 -0.52 -12.65
N LYS A 993 6.16 -0.45 -13.75
CA LYS A 993 6.55 -1.61 -14.56
C LYS A 993 7.14 -2.78 -13.75
N PRO A 994 8.04 -2.61 -12.76
CA PRO A 994 8.61 -3.73 -12.01
C PRO A 994 7.58 -4.59 -11.27
N TYR A 995 6.56 -3.96 -10.66
CA TYR A 995 5.49 -4.68 -9.99
C TYR A 995 4.65 -5.48 -10.98
N VAL A 996 4.31 -4.87 -12.12
CA VAL A 996 3.53 -5.50 -13.17
C VAL A 996 4.27 -6.69 -13.78
N LEU A 997 5.57 -6.59 -14.00
CA LEU A 997 6.38 -7.73 -14.44
C LEU A 997 6.33 -8.89 -13.43
N GLY A 998 6.39 -8.60 -12.12
CA GLY A 998 6.21 -9.61 -11.08
C GLY A 998 4.81 -10.24 -11.07
N LEU A 999 3.77 -9.45 -11.35
CA LEU A 999 2.39 -9.93 -11.50
C LEU A 999 2.24 -10.85 -12.71
N LEU A 1000 2.82 -10.48 -13.85
CA LEU A 1000 2.82 -11.27 -15.09
C LEU A 1000 3.65 -12.55 -14.94
N GLU A 1001 4.80 -12.47 -14.25
CA GLU A 1001 5.60 -13.64 -13.89
C GLU A 1001 4.77 -14.66 -13.10
N ARG A 1002 4.00 -14.19 -12.09
CA ARG A 1002 3.07 -15.04 -11.35
C ARG A 1002 1.98 -15.62 -12.27
N ALA A 1003 1.40 -14.82 -13.16
CA ALA A 1003 0.33 -15.25 -14.05
C ALA A 1003 0.78 -16.30 -15.07
N VAL A 1004 1.99 -16.13 -15.63
CA VAL A 1004 2.48 -16.94 -16.74
C VAL A 1004 3.29 -18.13 -16.25
N ALA A 1005 4.23 -17.93 -15.32
CA ALA A 1005 5.14 -18.97 -14.86
C ALA A 1005 4.58 -19.79 -13.68
N TYR A 1006 3.68 -19.22 -12.88
CA TYR A 1006 3.08 -19.84 -11.70
C TYR A 1006 1.54 -19.76 -11.68
N PRO A 1007 0.85 -20.18 -12.76
CA PRO A 1007 -0.59 -20.07 -12.82
C PRO A 1007 -1.29 -20.99 -11.82
N THR A 1008 -2.41 -20.51 -11.31
CA THR A 1008 -3.32 -21.29 -10.48
C THR A 1008 -4.10 -22.31 -11.32
N PRO A 1009 -4.59 -23.42 -10.73
CA PRO A 1009 -5.45 -24.37 -11.43
C PRO A 1009 -6.69 -23.73 -12.07
N GLU A 1010 -7.34 -22.77 -11.37
CA GLU A 1010 -8.52 -22.06 -11.90
C GLU A 1010 -8.18 -21.23 -13.14
N GLU A 1011 -7.03 -20.55 -13.14
CA GLU A 1011 -6.55 -19.79 -14.31
C GLU A 1011 -6.31 -20.71 -15.50
N VAL A 1012 -5.66 -21.86 -15.26
CA VAL A 1012 -5.40 -22.85 -16.31
C VAL A 1012 -6.69 -23.41 -16.90
N ASP A 1013 -7.64 -23.83 -16.05
CA ASP A 1013 -8.88 -24.45 -16.48
C ASP A 1013 -9.77 -23.48 -17.28
N ASN A 1014 -9.75 -22.19 -16.95
CA ASN A 1014 -10.54 -21.20 -17.66
C ASN A 1014 -9.84 -20.65 -18.91
N ILE A 1015 -8.56 -20.29 -18.85
CA ILE A 1015 -7.84 -19.69 -19.99
C ILE A 1015 -7.72 -20.69 -21.14
N ARG A 1016 -7.61 -21.99 -20.86
CA ARG A 1016 -7.61 -23.04 -21.89
C ARG A 1016 -8.90 -23.11 -22.73
N ARG A 1017 -9.98 -22.45 -22.30
CA ARG A 1017 -11.24 -22.35 -23.06
C ARG A 1017 -11.16 -21.30 -24.18
N LEU A 1018 -10.12 -20.46 -24.20
CA LEU A 1018 -9.88 -19.52 -25.28
C LEU A 1018 -9.29 -20.24 -26.49
N VAL A 1019 -9.70 -19.79 -27.67
CA VAL A 1019 -9.21 -20.25 -28.96
C VAL A 1019 -8.29 -19.17 -29.53
N HIS A 1020 -7.06 -19.54 -29.87
CA HIS A 1020 -6.12 -18.66 -30.56
C HIS A 1020 -6.01 -19.02 -32.04
N THR A 1021 -5.93 -18.00 -32.91
CA THR A 1021 -5.89 -18.09 -34.37
C THR A 1021 -4.70 -17.28 -34.88
N GLU A 1022 -3.91 -17.85 -35.79
CA GLU A 1022 -2.70 -17.19 -36.31
C GLU A 1022 -3.00 -16.24 -37.48
N ASP A 1023 -2.48 -15.01 -37.45
CA ASP A 1023 -2.81 -13.94 -38.41
C ASP A 1023 -2.18 -14.04 -39.82
N PHE A 1024 -1.47 -15.13 -40.14
CA PHE A 1024 -0.86 -15.36 -41.47
C PHE A 1024 -1.83 -15.96 -42.51
N GLY A 1025 -3.14 -15.75 -42.35
CA GLY A 1025 -4.14 -16.23 -43.30
C GLY A 1025 -4.35 -17.74 -43.33
N HIS A 1026 -3.94 -18.45 -42.28
CA HIS A 1026 -4.15 -19.90 -42.13
C HIS A 1026 -5.43 -20.18 -41.32
N ASP A 1027 -6.11 -21.29 -41.59
CA ASP A 1027 -7.34 -21.68 -40.88
C ASP A 1027 -7.06 -22.54 -39.63
N HIS A 1028 -5.90 -22.36 -39.00
CA HIS A 1028 -5.47 -23.16 -37.86
C HIS A 1028 -5.93 -22.55 -36.53
N VAL A 1029 -6.62 -23.35 -35.74
CA VAL A 1029 -6.96 -23.07 -34.35
C VAL A 1029 -5.91 -23.72 -33.45
N LEU A 1030 -5.26 -22.91 -32.61
CA LEU A 1030 -4.30 -23.38 -31.63
C LEU A 1030 -5.02 -23.74 -30.33
N ASP A 1031 -4.86 -25.00 -29.91
CA ASP A 1031 -5.38 -25.49 -28.64
C ASP A 1031 -4.42 -25.12 -27.50
N LEU A 1032 -4.88 -24.26 -26.59
CA LEU A 1032 -4.15 -23.88 -25.39
C LEU A 1032 -4.10 -25.03 -24.35
N ALA A 1033 -4.95 -26.06 -24.51
CA ALA A 1033 -5.06 -27.22 -23.65
C ALA A 1033 -4.01 -28.30 -23.97
N GLY A 1034 -2.73 -28.00 -23.72
CA GLY A 1034 -1.70 -29.04 -23.65
C GLY A 1034 -2.01 -30.10 -22.57
N ALA A 1035 -1.62 -31.36 -22.80
CA ALA A 1035 -1.85 -32.45 -21.84
C ALA A 1035 -1.09 -32.21 -20.52
N PRO A 1036 -1.74 -32.27 -19.34
CA PRO A 1036 -1.10 -31.96 -18.07
C PRO A 1036 0.06 -32.94 -17.75
N LEU A 1037 1.06 -32.44 -17.03
CA LEU A 1037 2.15 -33.25 -16.51
C LEU A 1037 1.67 -34.06 -15.31
N ALA A 1038 1.99 -35.34 -15.29
CA ALA A 1038 1.84 -36.20 -14.13
C ALA A 1038 3.22 -36.48 -13.50
N TRP A 1039 3.24 -36.94 -12.25
CA TRP A 1039 4.48 -37.33 -11.55
C TRP A 1039 5.34 -38.33 -12.34
N ARG A 1040 4.70 -39.23 -13.09
CA ARG A 1040 5.36 -40.20 -13.99
C ARG A 1040 6.07 -39.57 -15.20
N ASP A 1041 5.72 -38.34 -15.56
CA ASP A 1041 6.36 -37.63 -16.66
C ASP A 1041 7.66 -36.96 -16.19
N LEU A 1042 7.72 -36.51 -14.93
CA LEU A 1042 8.92 -35.89 -14.33
C LEU A 1042 10.11 -36.86 -14.24
N ILE A 1043 9.84 -38.15 -14.10
CA ILE A 1043 10.86 -39.21 -14.10
C ILE A 1043 11.26 -39.68 -15.51
N SER A 1044 10.62 -39.16 -16.57
CA SER A 1044 10.93 -39.49 -17.97
C SER A 1044 11.22 -38.22 -18.78
N PRO A 1045 12.49 -37.79 -18.88
CA PRO A 1045 12.87 -36.56 -19.57
C PRO A 1045 12.36 -36.45 -21.01
N ALA A 1046 12.31 -37.57 -21.74
CA ALA A 1046 11.80 -37.63 -23.11
C ALA A 1046 10.29 -37.36 -23.20
N ARG A 1047 9.50 -37.94 -22.27
CA ARG A 1047 8.04 -37.75 -22.23
C ARG A 1047 7.67 -36.34 -21.78
N MET A 1048 8.38 -35.82 -20.77
CA MET A 1048 8.23 -34.44 -20.31
C MET A 1048 8.58 -33.44 -21.41
N ARG A 1049 9.72 -33.61 -22.08
CA ARG A 1049 10.13 -32.74 -23.21
C ARG A 1049 9.11 -32.75 -24.33
N ARG A 1050 8.54 -33.91 -24.68
CA ARG A 1050 7.51 -34.01 -25.72
C ARG A 1050 6.24 -33.24 -25.34
N LYS A 1051 5.78 -33.34 -24.09
CA LYS A 1051 4.60 -32.61 -23.63
C LYS A 1051 4.83 -31.10 -23.57
N LEU A 1052 5.99 -30.65 -23.09
CA LEU A 1052 6.31 -29.23 -22.95
C LEU A 1052 6.59 -28.54 -24.29
N HIS A 1053 7.27 -29.20 -25.24
CA HIS A 1053 7.62 -28.61 -26.53
C HIS A 1053 6.41 -28.32 -27.43
N LEU A 1054 5.31 -29.04 -27.24
CA LEU A 1054 4.11 -28.91 -28.07
C LEU A 1054 3.09 -27.90 -27.52
N SER A 1055 3.40 -27.26 -26.39
CA SER A 1055 2.45 -26.45 -25.64
C SER A 1055 2.78 -24.98 -25.74
N PRO A 1056 1.82 -24.11 -26.13
CA PRO A 1056 2.01 -22.66 -26.13
C PRO A 1056 2.27 -22.14 -24.71
N TRP A 1057 1.72 -22.82 -23.70
CA TRP A 1057 1.87 -22.48 -22.30
C TRP A 1057 2.48 -23.64 -21.48
N PRO A 1058 3.82 -23.83 -21.50
CA PRO A 1058 4.48 -24.96 -20.85
C PRO A 1058 4.23 -25.02 -19.33
N TYR A 1059 4.17 -23.86 -18.67
CA TYR A 1059 3.97 -23.74 -17.23
C TYR A 1059 2.62 -24.25 -16.74
N ALA A 1060 1.55 -24.02 -17.52
CA ALA A 1060 0.22 -24.52 -17.18
C ALA A 1060 0.12 -26.04 -17.13
N GLN A 1061 1.03 -26.78 -17.77
CA GLN A 1061 1.03 -28.23 -17.64
C GLN A 1061 1.43 -28.71 -16.25
N ALA A 1062 2.16 -27.89 -15.48
CA ALA A 1062 2.60 -28.21 -14.13
C ALA A 1062 1.63 -27.71 -13.04
N ALA A 1063 0.62 -26.89 -13.38
CA ALA A 1063 -0.22 -26.17 -12.40
C ALA A 1063 -1.05 -27.09 -11.47
N HIS A 1064 -1.40 -28.31 -11.92
CA HIS A 1064 -2.15 -29.28 -11.10
C HIS A 1064 -1.26 -30.21 -10.27
N LEU A 1065 0.07 -30.03 -10.30
CA LEU A 1065 0.97 -30.76 -9.41
C LEU A 1065 0.91 -30.13 -8.01
N ALA A 1066 0.89 -30.97 -6.97
CA ALA A 1066 0.68 -30.54 -5.58
C ALA A 1066 1.78 -29.62 -5.01
N THR A 1067 2.88 -29.39 -5.75
CA THR A 1067 3.97 -28.50 -5.36
C THR A 1067 4.31 -27.54 -6.50
N GLY A 1068 4.69 -26.29 -6.18
CA GLY A 1068 5.20 -25.32 -7.16
C GLY A 1068 6.63 -25.63 -7.66
N LEU A 1069 7.26 -26.68 -7.13
CA LEU A 1069 8.65 -27.06 -7.43
C LEU A 1069 8.89 -27.35 -8.93
N PRO A 1070 8.01 -28.05 -9.67
CA PRO A 1070 8.20 -28.29 -11.10
C PRO A 1070 8.15 -27.01 -11.92
N ALA A 1071 7.20 -26.12 -11.63
CA ALA A 1071 7.10 -24.81 -12.29
C ALA A 1071 8.35 -23.96 -12.02
N TRP A 1072 8.82 -23.94 -10.76
CA TRP A 1072 10.06 -23.27 -10.38
C TRP A 1072 11.29 -23.85 -11.11
N LEU A 1073 11.43 -25.18 -11.19
CA LEU A 1073 12.52 -25.83 -11.92
C LEU A 1073 12.49 -25.50 -13.41
N LEU A 1074 11.30 -25.52 -14.04
CA LEU A 1074 11.12 -25.11 -15.43
C LEU A 1074 11.56 -23.65 -15.62
N ARG A 1075 11.19 -22.75 -14.70
CA ARG A 1075 11.57 -21.35 -14.75
C ARG A 1075 13.09 -21.16 -14.60
N VAL A 1076 13.73 -21.84 -13.64
CA VAL A 1076 15.19 -21.78 -13.45
C VAL A 1076 15.94 -22.29 -14.68
N LEU A 1077 15.51 -23.41 -15.28
CA LEU A 1077 16.14 -23.95 -16.49
C LEU A 1077 16.02 -22.99 -17.68
N GLN A 1078 14.86 -22.34 -17.81
CA GLN A 1078 14.62 -21.39 -18.88
C GLN A 1078 15.44 -20.10 -18.69
N LEU A 1079 15.50 -19.53 -17.49
CA LEU A 1079 16.33 -18.37 -17.16
C LEU A 1079 17.82 -18.67 -17.40
N ARG A 1080 18.29 -19.87 -17.06
CA ARG A 1080 19.66 -20.32 -17.39
C ARG A 1080 19.91 -20.40 -18.90
N ARG A 1081 18.94 -20.87 -19.67
CA ARG A 1081 19.04 -20.92 -21.14
C ARG A 1081 19.08 -19.51 -21.73
N PHE A 1082 18.22 -18.61 -21.25
CA PHE A 1082 18.19 -17.22 -21.68
C PHE A 1082 19.53 -16.52 -21.42
N ARG A 1083 20.07 -16.66 -20.19
CA ARG A 1083 21.39 -16.12 -19.84
C ARG A 1083 22.52 -16.70 -20.69
N ARG A 1084 22.44 -17.95 -21.14
CA ARG A 1084 23.42 -18.53 -22.07
C ARG A 1084 23.31 -17.98 -23.50
N GLN A 1085 22.11 -17.61 -23.94
CA GLN A 1085 21.86 -17.11 -25.29
C GLN A 1085 22.14 -15.60 -25.41
N HIS A 1086 22.03 -14.84 -24.30
CA HIS A 1086 22.09 -13.37 -24.30
C HIS A 1086 23.12 -12.79 -23.30
N GLY A 1087 23.88 -13.64 -22.61
CA GLY A 1087 24.83 -13.21 -21.58
C GLY A 1087 26.26 -13.06 -22.07
N GLY A 1088 26.68 -11.81 -22.28
CA GLY A 1088 27.98 -11.30 -21.83
C GLY A 1088 27.74 -10.38 -20.62
N ASN A 1089 28.27 -10.79 -19.46
CA ASN A 1089 28.16 -10.24 -18.09
C ASN A 1089 26.78 -9.97 -17.49
#